data_AF-A0A098GBU1-F1
#
_entry.id   AF-A0A098GBU1-F1
#
_cell.length_a   1.000
_cell.length_b   1.000
_cell.length_c   1.000
_cell.angle_alpha   90.00
_cell.angle_beta   90.00
_cell.angle_gamma   90.00
#
_symmetry.space_group_name_H-M   'P 1'
#
loop_
_entity.id
_entity.type
_entity.pdbx_description
1 polymer ?
#
loop_
_entity_poly.entity_id
_entity_poly.type
_entity_poly.pdbx_seq_one_letter_code
_entity_poly.pdbx_strand_id
1 'polypeptide(L)'
;MFEYEKQKLIKFKDKTAGKNRNPLDGFYETEGEPKKKYFIKKPADQRELFIEGLIGRLYKGLKDRNLIDERYHRSLICADFIQCEDGSYALIQPCEEFDELFKLIGTGYKDGSDRDPLYEMIYGPSLYPNLTKQKLYFGLSVVLMLAILVGNFSVHSGNIVVFKNSRQSEDAPEIKQFGGIDNGAANRDFARPENNEDILVPYEYKKGGLRNHAWFTKGYIANYRNIKGLLPHIASHARELSERIGGDFTEIITKVFKELPPDLLQNNQEVLAELAEYTAIPGFRTATFGPEGNCQSVIGKYAETLNLRLDKLGKLQEAPHLAKASVSVYESYIAPKTSSPSSSVIEGTQDEQADGEGEELPLETALRMEEPIAFPARLEAWLKHFADPRTPIDFSQIDYDLLIKDYNHYVAVLGRQGDLYNIWHHDFQSSSGNLLALSSKASFDSTVQTGYAYVPQYREGALLRHLYAFAAPGRHASERFSHYDKLDADYCREENEYCTTHKEAQPSAWLKVVTALQRAHGIMTLIKELQRTKGKEKEFAEYIPIWKEDLLSQLHEFKKASDIITDLFEKNTTLSTTVTASDEEKDTLNPRYNGLFFYPITYDELKEMSGAQLLTICLEELYSTQVEDIELSPLLTQIVSNDLFWNQAESAYSESTFRNRTDNPHEKMVLLTTWRSNLLEYRKIVLQFHQEDSLSKREELLSMAWDKLEALPLSLKAELRKDFEAASSILNQWKLSHDTYQEKEHTYLEASGQRKISAFKELDEAFRELPPSLKQPYQTAKEGYDKEILFLNSYEEFKKVQILEEKIAAFEPLKGLYLQLPPGIQRNYQPLLAQLQKEHELYQKVKNNQIVNPGYTVEKIERVFNLIRSNQELAERLMEGAISDSSLWHAIEATEKTVFTKEIAQDLLTIKQFHDHKTADNPHDQQFIEEINKFYDKALGIRLSQKTIKKQATEILKTAENEFTHRDKKIRFVADVIMLVSILFAGLGLFIMGGRYLAGKHPLFSCSATARQEELAEKWMSKTDQLTDETVEACLFTEPPAIPVN
;
A
#
# COMPACT_ATOMS: atom_id res chain seq x y z
N MET A 1 11.68 -13.16 -35.90
CA MET A 1 13.14 -13.43 -35.95
C MET A 1 13.83 -12.20 -35.39
N PHE A 2 14.59 -12.37 -34.31
CA PHE A 2 15.33 -11.27 -33.70
C PHE A 2 16.75 -11.19 -34.27
N GLU A 3 17.27 -9.98 -34.44
CA GLU A 3 18.66 -9.72 -34.77
C GLU A 3 19.29 -8.88 -33.65
N TYR A 4 20.40 -9.34 -33.10
CA TYR A 4 21.15 -8.65 -32.05
C TYR A 4 22.65 -8.74 -32.36
N GLU A 5 23.36 -7.61 -32.30
CA GLU A 5 24.79 -7.53 -32.66
C GLU A 5 25.11 -8.16 -34.03
N LYS A 6 24.22 -7.97 -35.03
CA LYS A 6 24.32 -8.54 -36.38
C LYS A 6 24.25 -10.08 -36.45
N GLN A 7 23.73 -10.72 -35.40
CA GLN A 7 23.50 -12.16 -35.36
C GLN A 7 22.01 -12.46 -35.21
N LYS A 8 21.54 -13.45 -35.96
CA LYS A 8 20.17 -13.94 -35.85
C LYS A 8 20.00 -14.78 -34.59
N LEU A 9 18.88 -14.57 -33.90
CA LEU A 9 18.50 -15.28 -32.69
C LEU A 9 17.35 -16.24 -32.95
N ILE A 10 17.51 -17.48 -32.47
CA ILE A 10 16.54 -18.57 -32.59
C ILE A 10 16.02 -18.90 -31.19
N LYS A 11 14.69 -18.90 -31.00
CA LYS A 11 14.07 -19.29 -29.73
C LYS A 11 14.21 -20.80 -29.55
N PHE A 12 14.76 -21.25 -28.43
CA PHE A 12 14.91 -22.68 -28.14
C PHE A 12 14.15 -23.15 -26.90
N LYS A 13 13.68 -22.22 -26.05
CA LYS A 13 12.89 -22.56 -24.85
C LYS A 13 11.95 -21.42 -24.47
N ASP A 14 10.72 -21.75 -24.09
CA ASP A 14 9.76 -20.78 -23.54
C ASP A 14 10.04 -20.47 -22.07
N LYS A 15 9.66 -19.27 -21.64
CA LYS A 15 9.66 -18.88 -20.23
C LYS A 15 8.47 -19.55 -19.53
N THR A 16 8.74 -20.34 -18.49
CA THR A 16 7.70 -21.11 -17.77
C THR A 16 7.24 -20.47 -16.44
N ALA A 17 7.98 -19.48 -15.91
CA ALA A 17 7.71 -18.83 -14.61
C ALA A 17 7.76 -17.30 -14.71
N GLY A 18 7.08 -16.56 -13.82
CA GLY A 18 7.07 -15.09 -13.75
C GLY A 18 5.78 -14.41 -14.28
N LYS A 19 5.61 -13.11 -13.96
CA LYS A 19 4.37 -12.33 -14.22
C LYS A 19 4.10 -12.00 -15.69
N ASN A 20 5.15 -11.89 -16.50
CA ASN A 20 5.03 -11.58 -17.94
C ASN A 20 5.04 -12.89 -18.74
N ARG A 21 3.97 -13.11 -19.52
CA ARG A 21 3.77 -14.25 -20.44
C ARG A 21 3.48 -13.74 -21.86
N ASN A 22 4.34 -12.88 -22.38
CA ASN A 22 4.27 -12.51 -23.79
C ASN A 22 4.76 -13.70 -24.65
N PRO A 23 4.17 -13.99 -25.83
CA PRO A 23 4.69 -15.03 -26.73
C PRO A 23 6.18 -14.87 -27.10
N LEU A 24 6.70 -13.64 -27.03
CA LEU A 24 8.11 -13.31 -27.26
C LEU A 24 9.01 -13.65 -26.07
N ASP A 25 8.46 -13.87 -24.87
CA ASP A 25 9.25 -14.16 -23.68
C ASP A 25 9.87 -15.56 -23.79
N GLY A 26 11.19 -15.66 -23.60
CA GLY A 26 11.88 -16.94 -23.61
C GLY A 26 13.39 -16.86 -23.79
N PHE A 27 13.98 -18.02 -24.05
CA PHE A 27 15.41 -18.19 -24.22
C PHE A 27 15.74 -18.38 -25.71
N TYR A 28 16.76 -17.65 -26.13
CA TYR A 28 17.20 -17.52 -27.50
C TYR A 28 18.70 -17.84 -27.60
N GLU A 29 19.12 -18.37 -28.74
CA GLU A 29 20.53 -18.61 -29.04
C GLU A 29 20.91 -18.03 -30.41
N THR A 30 22.19 -17.65 -30.57
CA THR A 30 22.71 -17.18 -31.85
C THR A 30 22.83 -18.34 -32.85
N GLU A 31 22.57 -18.07 -34.12
CA GLU A 31 22.72 -19.05 -35.20
C GLU A 31 24.19 -19.42 -35.48
N GLY A 32 25.13 -18.51 -35.20
CA GLY A 32 26.58 -18.71 -35.39
C GLY A 32 27.27 -19.40 -34.20
N GLU A 33 28.38 -20.07 -34.48
CA GLU A 33 29.26 -20.70 -33.47
C GLU A 33 30.36 -19.74 -33.00
N PRO A 34 30.67 -19.66 -31.68
CA PRO A 34 30.00 -20.36 -30.59
C PRO A 34 28.62 -19.78 -30.28
N LYS A 35 27.65 -20.65 -30.01
CA LYS A 35 26.28 -20.23 -29.65
C LYS A 35 26.24 -19.43 -28.36
N LYS A 36 25.85 -18.15 -28.43
CA LYS A 36 25.57 -17.31 -27.26
C LYS A 36 24.09 -17.40 -26.90
N LYS A 37 23.79 -17.59 -25.61
CA LYS A 37 22.42 -17.69 -25.08
C LYS A 37 21.96 -16.39 -24.46
N TYR A 38 20.73 -16.03 -24.74
CA TYR A 38 20.07 -14.82 -24.26
C TYR A 38 18.69 -15.14 -23.71
N PHE A 39 18.24 -14.33 -22.76
CA PHE A 39 16.86 -14.27 -22.33
C PHE A 39 16.24 -12.97 -22.86
N ILE A 40 15.11 -13.10 -23.55
CA ILE A 40 14.33 -11.96 -24.04
C ILE A 40 13.04 -11.88 -23.23
N LYS A 41 12.74 -10.70 -22.69
CA LYS A 41 11.45 -10.38 -22.07
C LYS A 41 10.85 -9.11 -22.67
N LYS A 42 9.54 -9.09 -22.87
CA LYS A 42 8.79 -7.89 -23.25
C LYS A 42 7.89 -7.47 -22.07
N PRO A 43 8.36 -6.54 -21.20
CA PRO A 43 7.55 -6.03 -20.10
C PRO A 43 6.22 -5.46 -20.58
N ALA A 44 5.14 -5.71 -19.83
CA ALA A 44 3.85 -5.10 -20.09
C ALA A 44 3.85 -3.60 -19.75
N ASP A 45 4.54 -3.22 -18.66
CA ASP A 45 4.78 -1.83 -18.28
C ASP A 45 5.94 -1.26 -19.12
N GLN A 46 5.64 -0.28 -19.97
CA GLN A 46 6.63 0.39 -20.81
C GLN A 46 7.64 1.21 -19.99
N ARG A 47 7.31 1.61 -18.76
CA ARG A 47 8.27 2.24 -17.85
C ARG A 47 9.30 1.24 -17.36
N GLU A 48 8.88 0.02 -17.02
CA GLU A 48 9.80 -1.06 -16.63
C GLU A 48 10.77 -1.36 -17.78
N LEU A 49 10.25 -1.45 -19.01
CA LEU A 49 11.07 -1.59 -20.22
C LEU A 49 12.11 -0.48 -20.35
N PHE A 50 11.68 0.78 -20.21
CA PHE A 50 12.58 1.93 -20.34
C PHE A 50 13.64 1.95 -19.23
N ILE A 51 13.23 1.79 -17.97
CA ILE A 51 14.11 1.88 -16.80
C ILE A 51 15.14 0.76 -16.81
N GLU A 52 14.73 -0.48 -17.02
CA GLU A 52 15.65 -1.61 -16.97
C GLU A 52 16.68 -1.55 -18.10
N GLY A 53 16.26 -1.18 -19.31
CA GLY A 53 17.18 -0.97 -20.44
C GLY A 53 18.11 0.24 -20.22
N LEU A 54 17.62 1.32 -19.62
CA LEU A 54 18.44 2.49 -19.26
C LEU A 54 19.53 2.11 -18.24
N ILE A 55 19.18 1.38 -17.17
CA ILE A 55 20.15 0.92 -16.17
C ILE A 55 21.15 -0.04 -16.80
N GLY A 56 20.71 -0.95 -17.66
CA GLY A 56 21.60 -1.87 -18.34
C GLY A 56 22.61 -1.16 -19.24
N ARG A 57 22.18 -0.12 -19.97
CA ARG A 57 23.07 0.75 -20.76
C ARG A 57 24.05 1.54 -19.88
N LEU A 58 23.60 2.05 -18.73
CA LEU A 58 24.47 2.70 -17.76
C LEU A 58 25.58 1.75 -17.28
N TYR A 59 25.22 0.55 -16.82
CA TYR A 59 26.20 -0.43 -16.35
C TYR A 59 27.13 -0.89 -17.48
N LYS A 60 26.64 -1.05 -18.71
CA LYS A 60 27.49 -1.29 -19.90
C LYS A 60 28.48 -0.15 -20.11
N GLY A 61 28.03 1.10 -20.00
CA GLY A 61 28.91 2.28 -20.07
C GLY A 61 29.98 2.32 -18.98
N LEU A 62 29.70 1.82 -17.78
CA LEU A 62 30.70 1.68 -16.71
C LEU A 62 31.73 0.59 -17.01
N LYS A 63 31.29 -0.55 -17.55
CA LYS A 63 32.16 -1.67 -17.97
C LYS A 63 33.07 -1.27 -19.12
N ASP A 64 32.52 -0.70 -20.19
CA ASP A 64 33.27 -0.34 -21.41
C ASP A 64 34.36 0.71 -21.15
N ARG A 65 34.20 1.51 -20.09
CA ARG A 65 35.17 2.53 -19.66
C ARG A 65 36.12 2.03 -18.56
N ASN A 66 36.03 0.76 -18.14
CA ASN A 66 36.81 0.18 -17.04
C ASN A 66 36.69 0.97 -15.72
N LEU A 67 35.52 1.59 -15.48
CA LEU A 67 35.20 2.30 -14.24
C LEU A 67 34.86 1.34 -13.10
N ILE A 68 34.52 0.10 -13.44
CA ILE A 68 34.39 -1.03 -12.53
C ILE A 68 35.40 -2.09 -13.00
N ASP A 69 36.15 -2.67 -12.06
CA ASP A 69 37.12 -3.73 -12.32
C ASP A 69 36.48 -4.90 -13.10
N GLU A 70 37.20 -5.40 -14.11
CA GLU A 70 36.78 -6.46 -15.03
C GLU A 70 36.31 -7.72 -14.29
N ARG A 71 36.89 -8.03 -13.13
CA ARG A 71 36.48 -9.19 -12.31
C ARG A 71 35.01 -9.13 -11.89
N TYR A 72 34.44 -7.93 -11.75
CA TYR A 72 33.04 -7.72 -11.37
C TYR A 72 32.09 -7.62 -12.56
N HIS A 73 32.57 -7.61 -13.80
CA HIS A 73 31.70 -7.41 -14.97
C HIS A 73 30.62 -8.49 -15.08
N ARG A 74 30.95 -9.73 -14.71
CA ARG A 74 30.01 -10.86 -14.68
C ARG A 74 28.94 -10.70 -13.59
N SER A 75 29.24 -10.00 -12.49
CA SER A 75 28.28 -9.71 -11.41
C SER A 75 27.14 -8.77 -11.83
N LEU A 76 27.28 -8.07 -12.95
CA LEU A 76 26.32 -7.08 -13.41
C LEU A 76 25.57 -7.62 -14.64
N ILE A 77 24.57 -8.47 -14.43
CA ILE A 77 23.75 -8.99 -15.53
C ILE A 77 22.77 -7.89 -15.94
N CYS A 78 22.92 -7.40 -17.16
CA CYS A 78 22.24 -6.20 -17.64
C CYS A 78 21.39 -6.52 -18.85
N ALA A 79 20.22 -5.89 -18.92
CA ALA A 79 19.40 -5.89 -20.13
C ALA A 79 19.87 -4.82 -21.13
N ASP A 80 19.65 -5.09 -22.41
CA ASP A 80 19.76 -4.13 -23.50
C ASP A 80 18.43 -4.09 -24.27
N PHE A 81 18.22 -3.07 -25.09
CA PHE A 81 17.05 -2.98 -25.96
C PHE A 81 17.24 -3.84 -27.21
N ILE A 82 16.18 -4.55 -27.60
CA ILE A 82 16.08 -5.23 -28.88
C ILE A 82 14.78 -4.87 -29.57
N GLN A 83 14.83 -4.57 -30.86
CA GLN A 83 13.65 -4.21 -31.64
C GLN A 83 12.92 -5.48 -32.11
N CYS A 84 11.59 -5.48 -31.96
CA CYS A 84 10.67 -6.49 -32.46
C CYS A 84 10.32 -6.24 -33.93
N GLU A 85 9.78 -7.25 -34.61
CA GLU A 85 9.35 -7.14 -36.02
C GLU A 85 8.26 -6.08 -36.26
N ASP A 86 7.46 -5.79 -35.24
CA ASP A 86 6.41 -4.76 -35.25
C ASP A 86 6.94 -3.35 -35.00
N GLY A 87 8.27 -3.17 -34.87
CA GLY A 87 8.94 -1.91 -34.56
C GLY A 87 8.94 -1.53 -33.08
N SER A 88 8.23 -2.28 -32.22
CA SER A 88 8.28 -2.08 -30.77
C SER A 88 9.56 -2.65 -30.15
N TYR A 89 9.77 -2.43 -28.85
CA TYR A 89 10.98 -2.88 -28.16
C TYR A 89 10.69 -3.99 -27.15
N ALA A 90 11.72 -4.80 -26.90
CA ALA A 90 11.83 -5.76 -25.82
C ALA A 90 13.21 -5.62 -25.15
N LEU A 91 13.43 -6.34 -24.07
CA LEU A 91 14.70 -6.40 -23.35
C LEU A 91 15.40 -7.73 -23.61
N ILE A 92 16.68 -7.67 -23.95
CA ILE A 92 17.56 -8.82 -24.12
C ILE A 92 18.65 -8.81 -23.06
N GLN A 93 18.88 -9.93 -22.38
CA GLN A 93 19.94 -10.07 -21.40
C GLN A 93 20.73 -11.38 -21.63
N PRO A 94 22.03 -11.44 -21.29
CA PRO A 94 22.79 -12.69 -21.30
C PRO A 94 22.15 -13.75 -20.39
N CYS A 95 22.16 -15.01 -20.83
CA CYS A 95 21.71 -16.13 -20.02
C CYS A 95 22.89 -16.73 -19.24
N GLU A 96 22.90 -16.51 -17.93
CA GLU A 96 23.91 -17.09 -17.03
C GLU A 96 23.35 -18.28 -16.24
N GLU A 97 24.23 -19.19 -15.84
CA GLU A 97 23.88 -20.29 -14.94
C GLU A 97 24.17 -19.91 -13.48
N PHE A 98 23.09 -19.80 -12.69
CA PHE A 98 23.17 -19.39 -11.30
C PHE A 98 22.12 -20.11 -10.44
N ASP A 99 22.30 -20.01 -9.12
CA ASP A 99 21.25 -20.22 -8.13
C ASP A 99 20.85 -18.88 -7.51
N GLU A 100 19.57 -18.71 -7.22
CA GLU A 100 19.06 -17.56 -6.48
C GLU A 100 19.55 -17.60 -5.02
N LEU A 101 19.82 -16.43 -4.45
CA LEU A 101 20.35 -16.30 -3.09
C LEU A 101 19.47 -16.99 -2.06
N PHE A 102 18.14 -17.01 -2.21
CA PHE A 102 17.24 -17.65 -1.23
C PHE A 102 17.50 -19.15 -1.07
N LYS A 103 17.97 -19.83 -2.13
CA LYS A 103 18.34 -21.25 -2.07
C LYS A 103 19.56 -21.46 -1.20
N LEU A 104 20.43 -20.45 -1.14
CA LEU A 104 21.68 -20.49 -0.42
C LEU A 104 21.56 -20.09 1.05
N ILE A 105 20.68 -19.13 1.36
CA ILE A 105 20.40 -18.71 2.75
C ILE A 105 19.21 -19.45 3.37
N GLY A 106 18.55 -20.32 2.61
CA GLY A 106 17.45 -21.16 3.10
C GLY A 106 16.14 -20.39 3.32
N THR A 107 15.85 -19.37 2.51
CA THR A 107 14.66 -18.51 2.65
C THR A 107 13.62 -18.71 1.55
N GLY A 108 13.65 -19.86 0.86
CA GLY A 108 12.70 -20.24 -0.20
C GLY A 108 11.37 -20.79 0.31
N TYR A 109 10.34 -20.80 -0.56
CA TYR A 109 9.18 -21.66 -0.39
C TYR A 109 9.60 -23.14 -0.37
N LYS A 110 8.78 -23.99 0.25
CA LYS A 110 9.10 -25.40 0.48
C LYS A 110 9.43 -26.17 -0.80
N ASP A 111 8.77 -25.82 -1.91
CA ASP A 111 8.93 -26.40 -3.25
C ASP A 111 10.14 -25.85 -4.03
N GLY A 112 10.92 -24.94 -3.43
CA GLY A 112 12.10 -24.31 -4.05
C GLY A 112 11.77 -23.43 -5.26
N SER A 113 10.48 -23.12 -5.49
CA SER A 113 10.01 -22.42 -6.69
C SER A 113 10.40 -20.94 -6.72
N ASP A 114 10.36 -20.29 -5.56
CA ASP A 114 10.68 -18.88 -5.36
C ASP A 114 11.07 -18.62 -3.89
N ARG A 115 11.53 -17.42 -3.58
CA ARG A 115 11.74 -16.95 -2.20
C ARG A 115 10.42 -16.90 -1.44
N ASP A 116 10.43 -17.20 -0.14
CA ASP A 116 9.31 -16.89 0.76
C ASP A 116 9.52 -15.47 1.34
N PRO A 117 8.76 -14.45 0.88
CA PRO A 117 8.95 -13.07 1.32
C PRO A 117 8.78 -12.87 2.81
N LEU A 118 7.91 -13.65 3.46
CA LEU A 118 7.63 -13.55 4.88
C LEU A 118 8.77 -14.21 5.66
N TYR A 119 9.14 -15.44 5.30
CA TYR A 119 10.24 -16.16 5.95
C TYR A 119 11.55 -15.38 5.85
N GLU A 120 11.87 -14.83 4.69
CA GLU A 120 13.07 -14.02 4.48
C GLU A 120 13.03 -12.69 5.24
N MET A 121 11.88 -12.06 5.41
CA MET A 121 11.77 -10.87 6.24
C MET A 121 12.04 -11.21 7.73
N ILE A 122 11.53 -12.35 8.20
CA ILE A 122 11.61 -12.76 9.62
C ILE A 122 13.00 -13.28 9.96
N TYR A 123 13.58 -14.12 9.12
CA TYR A 123 14.83 -14.80 9.43
C TYR A 123 16.00 -14.23 8.62
N GLY A 124 15.75 -13.40 7.60
CA GLY A 124 16.80 -12.75 6.82
C GLY A 124 17.82 -11.99 7.67
N PRO A 125 17.42 -11.19 8.69
CA PRO A 125 18.36 -10.49 9.56
C PRO A 125 19.42 -11.39 10.21
N SER A 126 19.06 -12.63 10.57
CA SER A 126 19.94 -13.61 11.21
C SER A 126 20.56 -14.62 10.23
N LEU A 127 19.95 -14.83 9.06
CA LEU A 127 20.44 -15.74 8.02
C LEU A 127 21.41 -15.08 7.03
N TYR A 128 21.22 -13.80 6.69
CA TYR A 128 22.11 -13.04 5.79
C TYR A 128 23.54 -12.93 6.33
N PRO A 129 23.79 -12.75 7.64
CA PRO A 129 25.13 -12.87 8.21
C PRO A 129 25.81 -14.21 7.92
N ASN A 130 25.08 -15.28 7.62
CA ASN A 130 25.69 -16.55 7.22
C ASN A 130 26.36 -16.49 5.84
N LEU A 131 26.11 -15.45 5.04
CA LEU A 131 26.85 -15.23 3.79
C LEU A 131 28.33 -14.98 4.04
N THR A 132 28.69 -14.35 5.17
CA THR A 132 30.11 -14.17 5.55
C THR A 132 30.79 -15.46 5.98
N LYS A 133 30.01 -16.52 6.24
CA LYS A 133 30.48 -17.84 6.69
C LYS A 133 30.69 -18.82 5.54
N GLN A 134 30.34 -18.42 4.32
CA GLN A 134 30.61 -19.20 3.11
C GLN A 134 32.01 -18.88 2.61
N LYS A 135 32.71 -19.85 2.01
CA LYS A 135 34.05 -19.70 1.39
C LYS A 135 34.21 -18.37 0.62
N LEU A 136 35.46 -17.95 0.37
CA LEU A 136 35.82 -16.74 -0.40
C LEU A 136 34.74 -16.36 -1.44
N TYR A 137 34.09 -15.21 -1.23
CA TYR A 137 33.04 -14.71 -2.10
C TYR A 137 33.29 -13.25 -2.45
N PHE A 138 32.79 -12.83 -3.61
CA PHE A 138 32.95 -11.44 -4.07
C PHE A 138 31.80 -11.02 -4.98
N GLY A 139 31.69 -9.71 -5.22
CA GLY A 139 30.69 -9.11 -6.11
C GLY A 139 29.45 -8.57 -5.39
N LEU A 140 29.08 -9.10 -4.22
CA LEU A 140 27.88 -8.67 -3.49
C LEU A 140 27.90 -7.17 -3.15
N SER A 141 29.02 -6.66 -2.64
CA SER A 141 29.21 -5.25 -2.32
C SER A 141 29.05 -4.35 -3.55
N VAL A 142 29.62 -4.72 -4.70
CA VAL A 142 29.54 -3.95 -5.95
C VAL A 142 28.12 -3.96 -6.51
N VAL A 143 27.44 -5.12 -6.50
CA VAL A 143 26.05 -5.25 -6.96
C VAL A 143 25.12 -4.37 -6.12
N LEU A 144 25.23 -4.44 -4.79
CA LEU A 144 24.40 -3.63 -3.89
C LEU A 144 24.73 -2.14 -3.99
N MET A 145 26.01 -1.78 -4.08
CA MET A 145 26.44 -0.40 -4.29
C MET A 145 25.78 0.18 -5.54
N LEU A 146 25.87 -0.50 -6.69
CA LEU A 146 25.29 -0.01 -7.94
C LEU A 146 23.76 0.00 -7.90
N ALA A 147 23.11 -1.01 -7.33
CA ALA A 147 21.67 -1.03 -7.15
C ALA A 147 21.18 0.16 -6.32
N ILE A 148 21.82 0.44 -5.18
CA ILE A 148 21.49 1.59 -4.33
C ILE A 148 21.84 2.90 -5.05
N LEU A 149 22.93 2.97 -5.80
CA LEU A 149 23.30 4.16 -6.58
C LEU A 149 22.19 4.58 -7.55
N VAL A 150 21.55 3.62 -8.23
CA VAL A 150 20.45 3.88 -9.18
C VAL A 150 19.06 3.83 -8.53
N GLY A 151 18.97 3.74 -7.20
CA GLY A 151 17.68 3.68 -6.50
C GLY A 151 16.88 2.40 -6.72
N ASN A 152 17.55 1.29 -7.04
CA ASN A 152 16.96 -0.04 -7.04
C ASN A 152 17.03 -0.65 -5.62
N PHE A 153 15.92 -0.57 -4.90
CA PHE A 153 15.78 -1.17 -3.56
C PHE A 153 15.12 -2.56 -3.59
N SER A 154 14.79 -3.09 -4.78
CA SER A 154 14.21 -4.43 -4.96
C SER A 154 15.28 -5.53 -5.02
N VAL A 155 16.30 -5.43 -4.17
CA VAL A 155 17.46 -6.35 -4.11
C VAL A 155 17.23 -7.53 -3.16
N HIS A 156 16.07 -8.18 -3.26
CA HIS A 156 15.78 -9.37 -2.47
C HIS A 156 16.57 -10.60 -2.93
N SER A 157 16.56 -11.66 -2.14
CA SER A 157 17.25 -12.92 -2.43
C SER A 157 16.85 -13.63 -3.74
N GLY A 158 15.73 -13.26 -4.36
CA GLY A 158 15.37 -13.72 -5.72
C GLY A 158 16.08 -12.97 -6.85
N ASN A 159 16.57 -11.75 -6.59
CA ASN A 159 17.23 -10.88 -7.57
C ASN A 159 18.75 -10.84 -7.38
N ILE A 160 19.23 -11.35 -6.25
CA ILE A 160 20.65 -11.62 -6.04
C ILE A 160 20.88 -13.11 -6.30
N VAL A 161 21.89 -13.42 -7.10
CA VAL A 161 22.18 -14.77 -7.57
C VAL A 161 23.64 -15.14 -7.33
N VAL A 162 23.95 -16.44 -7.35
CA VAL A 162 25.29 -17.00 -7.19
C VAL A 162 25.61 -17.91 -8.36
N PHE A 163 26.72 -17.65 -9.06
CA PHE A 163 27.06 -18.40 -10.27
C PHE A 163 27.54 -19.83 -9.96
N LYS A 164 27.03 -20.82 -10.72
CA LYS A 164 27.31 -22.26 -10.51
C LYS A 164 28.72 -22.71 -10.88
N ASN A 165 29.45 -21.94 -11.69
CA ASN A 165 30.79 -22.26 -12.15
C ASN A 165 31.65 -21.00 -12.12
N SER A 166 32.34 -20.78 -11.01
CA SER A 166 33.23 -19.64 -10.78
C SER A 166 34.70 -20.06 -10.62
N ARG A 167 35.02 -21.29 -11.06
CA ARG A 167 36.41 -21.76 -11.20
C ARG A 167 37.09 -21.02 -12.36
N GLN A 168 38.20 -20.34 -12.07
CA GLN A 168 39.07 -19.79 -13.12
C GLN A 168 39.97 -20.86 -13.76
N SER A 169 40.19 -22.01 -13.08
CA SER A 169 40.89 -23.19 -13.57
C SER A 169 40.49 -24.44 -12.76
N GLU A 170 40.84 -25.65 -13.23
CA GLU A 170 40.55 -26.91 -12.52
C GLU A 170 41.21 -26.99 -11.12
N ASP A 171 42.29 -26.23 -10.89
CA ASP A 171 43.08 -26.22 -9.65
C ASP A 171 42.81 -25.03 -8.71
N ALA A 172 41.96 -24.07 -9.10
CA ALA A 172 41.65 -22.89 -8.28
C ALA A 172 40.52 -23.18 -7.26
N PRO A 173 40.58 -22.60 -6.03
CA PRO A 173 39.49 -22.73 -5.08
C PRO A 173 38.19 -22.19 -5.67
N GLU A 174 37.08 -22.86 -5.34
CA GLU A 174 35.75 -22.43 -5.76
C GLU A 174 35.37 -21.13 -5.03
N ILE A 175 35.49 -19.99 -5.73
CA ILE A 175 35.16 -18.66 -5.22
C ILE A 175 33.74 -18.29 -5.65
N LYS A 176 32.82 -18.10 -4.71
CA LYS A 176 31.43 -17.75 -5.07
C LYS A 176 31.33 -16.30 -5.54
N GLN A 177 30.96 -16.09 -6.80
CA GLN A 177 30.67 -14.76 -7.33
C GLN A 177 29.17 -14.47 -7.28
N PHE A 178 28.79 -13.34 -6.68
CA PHE A 178 27.41 -12.86 -6.68
C PHE A 178 27.10 -12.05 -7.93
N GLY A 179 25.87 -12.17 -8.42
CA GLY A 179 25.31 -11.36 -9.50
C GLY A 179 24.01 -10.68 -9.09
N GLY A 180 23.70 -9.55 -9.71
CA GLY A 180 22.39 -8.91 -9.63
C GLY A 180 21.62 -9.08 -10.94
N ILE A 181 20.34 -9.41 -10.85
CA ILE A 181 19.39 -9.48 -11.97
C ILE A 181 18.17 -8.59 -11.68
N ASP A 182 17.42 -8.27 -12.73
CA ASP A 182 16.15 -7.53 -12.70
C ASP A 182 16.24 -6.12 -12.06
N ASN A 183 16.46 -5.12 -12.92
CA ASN A 183 16.52 -3.71 -12.52
C ASN A 183 15.23 -2.93 -12.83
N GLY A 184 14.12 -3.61 -13.11
CA GLY A 184 12.86 -2.95 -13.50
C GLY A 184 12.27 -2.00 -12.45
N ALA A 185 12.63 -2.18 -11.18
CA ALA A 185 12.20 -1.32 -10.06
C ALA A 185 13.14 -0.15 -9.76
N ALA A 186 14.21 0.04 -10.53
CA ALA A 186 15.16 1.14 -10.34
C ALA A 186 14.50 2.51 -10.54
N ASN A 187 15.20 3.58 -10.13
CA ASN A 187 14.80 4.98 -10.27
C ASN A 187 13.44 5.40 -9.67
N ARG A 188 12.83 4.60 -8.78
CA ARG A 188 11.60 5.02 -8.10
C ARG A 188 11.89 6.18 -7.15
N ASP A 189 11.13 7.28 -7.28
CA ASP A 189 11.32 8.53 -6.55
C ASP A 189 12.79 9.02 -6.59
N PHE A 190 13.52 8.72 -7.67
CA PHE A 190 14.98 8.82 -7.75
C PHE A 190 15.53 10.19 -7.38
N ALA A 191 15.05 11.24 -8.05
CA ALA A 191 15.51 12.63 -7.86
C ALA A 191 14.78 13.37 -6.73
N ARG A 192 13.92 12.66 -5.97
CA ARG A 192 13.15 13.25 -4.89
C ARG A 192 14.06 13.51 -3.67
N PRO A 193 14.10 14.72 -3.08
CA PRO A 193 14.99 15.01 -1.96
C PRO A 193 14.82 14.06 -0.78
N GLU A 194 13.58 13.74 -0.40
CA GLU A 194 13.28 12.89 0.76
C GLU A 194 13.74 11.43 0.59
N ASN A 195 13.83 10.97 -0.67
CA ASN A 195 14.34 9.64 -1.04
C ASN A 195 15.86 9.53 -0.93
N ASN A 196 16.55 10.67 -0.91
CA ASN A 196 18.00 10.73 -0.88
C ASN A 196 18.54 11.19 0.48
N GLU A 197 17.69 11.50 1.47
CA GLU A 197 18.12 11.87 2.85
C GLU A 197 18.95 10.78 3.52
N ASP A 198 18.39 9.57 3.61
CA ASP A 198 19.06 8.34 4.04
C ASP A 198 19.09 7.39 2.83
N ILE A 199 20.29 7.15 2.31
CA ILE A 199 20.49 6.40 1.08
C ILE A 199 20.12 4.90 1.22
N LEU A 200 20.01 4.40 2.45
CA LEU A 200 19.62 3.01 2.75
C LEU A 200 18.11 2.86 2.99
N VAL A 201 17.36 3.96 3.12
CA VAL A 201 15.93 3.97 3.44
C VAL A 201 15.16 4.80 2.40
N PRO A 202 14.64 4.18 1.32
CA PRO A 202 13.87 4.88 0.31
C PRO A 202 12.62 5.56 0.86
N TYR A 203 12.16 6.59 0.16
CA TYR A 203 10.96 7.35 0.48
C TYR A 203 9.69 6.48 0.54
N GLU A 204 9.59 5.43 -0.27
CA GLU A 204 8.49 4.44 -0.19
C GLU A 204 8.35 3.83 1.21
N TYR A 205 9.45 3.69 1.96
CA TYR A 205 9.43 3.18 3.33
C TYR A 205 9.03 4.24 4.37
N LYS A 206 9.03 5.51 4.00
CA LYS A 206 8.59 6.64 4.85
C LYS A 206 7.13 7.04 4.56
N LYS A 207 6.63 6.74 3.35
CA LYS A 207 5.31 7.12 2.84
C LYS A 207 4.19 6.29 3.51
N GLY A 208 3.78 6.68 4.72
CA GLY A 208 2.65 6.04 5.42
C GLY A 208 2.62 6.19 6.94
N GLY A 209 3.64 6.77 7.57
CA GLY A 209 3.72 6.85 9.03
C GLY A 209 3.56 5.48 9.71
N LEU A 210 2.84 5.43 10.83
CA LEU A 210 2.54 4.20 11.62
C LEU A 210 1.84 3.06 10.86
N ARG A 211 1.43 3.24 9.58
CA ARG A 211 0.71 2.24 8.77
C ARG A 211 1.50 1.73 7.56
N ASN A 212 2.83 1.89 7.52
CA ASN A 212 3.59 1.57 6.31
C ASN A 212 3.92 0.06 6.16
N HIS A 213 3.05 -0.69 5.48
CA HIS A 213 3.26 -2.09 5.10
C HIS A 213 4.42 -2.32 4.11
N ALA A 214 4.94 -1.26 3.44
CA ALA A 214 6.00 -1.39 2.45
C ALA A 214 7.36 -1.72 3.09
N TRP A 215 7.67 -1.17 4.27
CA TRP A 215 8.87 -1.55 5.04
C TRP A 215 8.91 -3.06 5.30
N PHE A 216 7.77 -3.61 5.71
CA PHE A 216 7.63 -5.02 6.09
C PHE A 216 7.53 -6.01 4.93
N THR A 217 7.33 -5.55 3.69
CA THR A 217 7.24 -6.46 2.53
C THR A 217 8.40 -6.29 1.55
N LYS A 218 9.10 -5.14 1.64
CA LYS A 218 10.10 -4.71 0.65
C LYS A 218 11.40 -4.19 1.26
N GLY A 219 11.57 -4.18 2.58
CA GLY A 219 12.74 -3.63 3.29
C GLY A 219 14.04 -4.45 3.21
N TYR A 220 14.40 -4.97 2.03
CA TYR A 220 15.47 -5.97 1.88
C TYR A 220 16.86 -5.46 2.28
N ILE A 221 17.14 -4.16 2.12
CA ILE A 221 18.40 -3.54 2.55
C ILE A 221 18.66 -3.75 4.05
N ALA A 222 17.61 -3.82 4.88
CA ALA A 222 17.77 -4.05 6.31
C ALA A 222 18.46 -5.39 6.63
N ASN A 223 18.22 -6.44 5.85
CA ASN A 223 18.86 -7.74 6.03
C ASN A 223 20.36 -7.67 5.72
N TYR A 224 20.75 -6.97 4.66
CA TYR A 224 22.16 -6.79 4.29
C TYR A 224 22.94 -5.95 5.31
N ARG A 225 22.28 -5.04 6.05
CA ARG A 225 22.93 -4.24 7.11
C ARG A 225 23.48 -5.07 8.26
N ASN A 226 23.06 -6.33 8.40
CA ASN A 226 23.57 -7.24 9.42
C ASN A 226 24.80 -8.03 8.96
N ILE A 227 25.20 -7.89 7.69
CA ILE A 227 26.42 -8.50 7.16
C ILE A 227 27.60 -7.61 7.54
N LYS A 228 28.36 -8.03 8.56
CA LYS A 228 29.54 -7.32 9.06
C LYS A 228 30.51 -7.00 7.90
N GLY A 229 30.96 -5.76 7.83
CA GLY A 229 31.93 -5.29 6.84
C GLY A 229 31.32 -4.95 5.48
N LEU A 230 30.06 -5.27 5.20
CA LEU A 230 29.46 -5.02 3.88
C LEU A 230 29.32 -3.52 3.57
N LEU A 231 28.82 -2.71 4.51
CA LEU A 231 28.63 -1.27 4.30
C LEU A 231 29.97 -0.53 4.10
N PRO A 232 31.05 -0.81 4.88
CA PRO A 232 32.38 -0.30 4.57
C PRO A 232 32.92 -0.68 3.19
N HIS A 233 32.68 -1.92 2.72
CA HIS A 233 33.11 -2.33 1.38
C HIS A 233 32.31 -1.62 0.27
N ILE A 234 31.00 -1.40 0.46
CA ILE A 234 30.18 -0.56 -0.41
C ILE A 234 30.76 0.86 -0.48
N ALA A 235 31.10 1.45 0.67
CA ALA A 235 31.71 2.78 0.73
C ALA A 235 33.07 2.83 0.03
N SER A 236 33.87 1.77 0.14
CA SER A 236 35.15 1.66 -0.56
C SER A 236 34.98 1.66 -2.08
N HIS A 237 34.08 0.82 -2.62
CA HIS A 237 33.82 0.79 -4.06
C HIS A 237 33.20 2.10 -4.57
N ALA A 238 32.37 2.77 -3.76
CA ALA A 238 31.78 4.05 -4.13
C ALA A 238 32.85 5.16 -4.24
N ARG A 239 33.83 5.18 -3.34
CA ARG A 239 34.97 6.11 -3.42
C ARG A 239 35.85 5.81 -4.62
N GLU A 240 36.17 4.54 -4.87
CA GLU A 240 36.93 4.12 -6.04
C GLU A 240 36.24 4.53 -7.35
N LEU A 241 34.92 4.32 -7.44
CA LEU A 241 34.14 4.75 -8.60
C LEU A 241 34.13 6.27 -8.76
N SER A 242 34.00 7.02 -7.66
CA SER A 242 34.04 8.48 -7.67
C SER A 242 35.38 9.02 -8.20
N GLU A 243 36.48 8.42 -7.75
CA GLU A 243 37.84 8.75 -8.21
C GLU A 243 38.02 8.44 -9.70
N ARG A 244 37.60 7.25 -10.16
CA ARG A 244 37.72 6.84 -11.57
C ARG A 244 36.87 7.68 -12.52
N ILE A 245 35.71 8.16 -12.08
CA ILE A 245 34.83 9.03 -12.88
C ILE A 245 35.31 10.49 -12.86
N GLY A 246 36.14 10.89 -11.90
CA GLY A 246 36.53 12.29 -11.72
C GLY A 246 35.42 13.14 -11.07
N GLY A 247 34.49 12.51 -10.34
CA GLY A 247 33.46 13.18 -9.54
C GLY A 247 32.19 13.63 -10.27
N ASP A 248 32.02 13.33 -11.58
CA ASP A 248 30.79 13.71 -12.31
C ASP A 248 30.32 12.68 -13.35
N PHE A 249 29.09 12.18 -13.18
CA PHE A 249 28.41 11.27 -14.12
C PHE A 249 27.93 11.91 -15.43
N THR A 250 27.99 13.24 -15.60
CA THR A 250 27.40 13.95 -16.76
C THR A 250 27.83 13.38 -18.11
N GLU A 251 29.12 13.08 -18.29
CA GLU A 251 29.63 12.57 -19.57
C GLU A 251 29.11 11.15 -19.88
N ILE A 252 29.08 10.28 -18.87
CA ILE A 252 28.61 8.90 -18.98
C ILE A 252 27.12 8.90 -19.32
N ILE A 253 26.32 9.69 -18.58
CA ILE A 253 24.88 9.79 -18.81
C ILE A 253 24.56 10.41 -20.17
N THR A 254 25.33 11.42 -20.59
CA THR A 254 25.20 11.98 -21.95
C THR A 254 25.42 10.91 -23.01
N LYS A 255 26.45 10.08 -22.87
CA LYS A 255 26.70 8.96 -23.80
C LYS A 255 25.56 7.96 -23.80
N VAL A 256 25.11 7.51 -22.62
CA VAL A 256 24.02 6.54 -22.45
C VAL A 256 22.73 7.02 -23.15
N PHE A 257 22.32 8.27 -22.91
CA PHE A 257 21.10 8.82 -23.50
C PHE A 257 21.19 9.02 -25.02
N LYS A 258 22.38 9.33 -25.56
CA LYS A 258 22.61 9.44 -27.00
C LYS A 258 22.58 8.09 -27.72
N GLU A 259 22.86 7.00 -27.01
CA GLU A 259 22.84 5.64 -27.54
C GLU A 259 21.46 4.97 -27.45
N LEU A 260 20.50 5.59 -26.76
CA LEU A 260 19.12 5.12 -26.75
C LEU A 260 18.52 5.18 -28.18
N PRO A 261 17.67 4.22 -28.59
CA PRO A 261 17.05 4.26 -29.90
C PRO A 261 16.21 5.54 -30.10
N PRO A 262 16.34 6.26 -31.23
CA PRO A 262 15.59 7.49 -31.48
C PRO A 262 14.07 7.33 -31.48
N ASP A 263 13.60 6.15 -31.86
CA ASP A 263 12.19 5.76 -31.92
C ASP A 263 11.64 5.17 -30.60
N LEU A 264 12.50 4.98 -29.58
CA LEU A 264 12.09 4.51 -28.26
C LEU A 264 11.09 5.51 -27.65
N LEU A 265 9.85 5.07 -27.41
CA LEU A 265 8.76 5.89 -26.88
C LEU A 265 8.40 7.13 -27.75
N GLN A 266 8.78 7.18 -29.04
CA GLN A 266 8.71 8.38 -29.89
C GLN A 266 7.31 9.00 -30.10
N ASN A 267 6.23 8.35 -29.66
CA ASN A 267 4.88 8.92 -29.65
C ASN A 267 4.08 8.53 -28.39
N ASN A 268 4.76 8.26 -27.27
CA ASN A 268 4.14 7.78 -26.05
C ASN A 268 4.22 8.80 -24.91
N GLN A 269 3.49 9.90 -25.07
CA GLN A 269 3.52 11.03 -24.14
C GLN A 269 2.99 10.69 -22.74
N GLU A 270 2.09 9.72 -22.66
CA GLU A 270 1.60 9.17 -21.39
C GLU A 270 2.75 8.53 -20.61
N VAL A 271 3.49 7.59 -21.22
CA VAL A 271 4.64 6.93 -20.56
C VAL A 271 5.74 7.93 -20.21
N LEU A 272 6.00 8.95 -21.04
CA LEU A 272 6.96 10.02 -20.69
C LEU A 272 6.52 10.85 -19.48
N ALA A 273 5.22 11.13 -19.35
CA ALA A 273 4.66 11.79 -18.18
C ALA A 273 4.77 10.91 -16.92
N GLU A 274 4.46 9.63 -17.05
CA GLU A 274 4.60 8.67 -15.95
C GLU A 274 6.06 8.50 -15.52
N LEU A 275 7.01 8.45 -16.46
CA LEU A 275 8.45 8.40 -16.15
C LEU A 275 8.91 9.66 -15.39
N ALA A 276 8.39 10.83 -15.76
CA ALA A 276 8.71 12.07 -15.07
C ALA A 276 8.24 12.05 -13.60
N GLU A 277 7.06 11.50 -13.34
CA GLU A 277 6.52 11.33 -11.98
C GLU A 277 7.24 10.23 -11.22
N TYR A 278 7.46 9.08 -11.86
CA TYR A 278 8.10 7.91 -11.28
C TYR A 278 9.54 8.20 -10.84
N THR A 279 10.30 8.93 -11.65
CA THR A 279 11.70 9.30 -11.36
C THR A 279 11.87 10.60 -10.58
N ALA A 280 10.78 11.38 -10.46
CA ALA A 280 10.81 12.77 -9.99
C ALA A 280 11.72 13.70 -10.83
N ILE A 281 11.85 13.43 -12.14
CA ILE A 281 12.61 14.27 -13.10
C ILE A 281 11.64 14.85 -14.14
N PRO A 282 11.18 16.11 -13.99
CA PRO A 282 10.18 16.71 -14.88
C PRO A 282 10.57 16.74 -16.37
N GLY A 283 11.87 16.77 -16.66
CA GLY A 283 12.40 16.83 -18.03
C GLY A 283 12.00 15.65 -18.91
N PHE A 284 11.62 14.50 -18.36
CA PHE A 284 11.15 13.35 -19.15
C PHE A 284 9.89 13.66 -19.97
N ARG A 285 9.04 14.60 -19.53
CA ARG A 285 7.78 14.96 -20.24
C ARG A 285 8.00 15.45 -21.67
N THR A 286 9.19 15.96 -21.98
CA THR A 286 9.54 16.55 -23.27
C THR A 286 10.81 15.93 -23.85
N ALA A 287 11.29 14.82 -23.29
CA ALA A 287 12.54 14.22 -23.70
C ALA A 287 12.39 13.50 -25.06
N THR A 288 13.40 13.66 -25.92
CA THR A 288 13.60 12.78 -27.08
C THR A 288 14.97 12.13 -27.00
N PHE A 289 15.10 10.91 -27.54
CA PHE A 289 16.27 10.06 -27.38
C PHE A 289 17.09 9.94 -28.67
N GLY A 290 18.27 9.35 -28.57
CA GLY A 290 19.20 9.17 -29.69
C GLY A 290 20.18 10.33 -29.87
N PRO A 291 21.04 10.27 -30.90
CA PRO A 291 22.15 11.22 -31.07
C PRO A 291 21.72 12.69 -31.22
N GLU A 292 20.53 12.91 -31.79
CA GLU A 292 19.92 14.23 -32.02
C GLU A 292 18.77 14.54 -31.03
N GLY A 293 18.58 13.69 -30.02
CA GLY A 293 17.52 13.82 -29.03
C GLY A 293 17.71 15.01 -28.07
N ASN A 294 16.62 15.63 -27.65
CA ASN A 294 16.61 16.71 -26.66
C ASN A 294 16.31 16.15 -25.27
N CYS A 295 17.36 15.74 -24.53
CA CYS A 295 17.25 15.19 -23.19
C CYS A 295 18.19 15.86 -22.18
N GLN A 296 18.71 17.07 -22.47
CA GLN A 296 19.74 17.72 -21.64
C GLN A 296 19.26 18.01 -20.21
N SER A 297 17.99 18.39 -20.03
CA SER A 297 17.41 18.62 -18.70
C SER A 297 17.30 17.33 -17.88
N VAL A 298 17.02 16.20 -18.54
CA VAL A 298 17.02 14.87 -17.93
C VAL A 298 18.44 14.48 -17.53
N ILE A 299 19.39 14.58 -18.47
CA ILE A 299 20.80 14.25 -18.26
C ILE A 299 21.35 15.00 -17.04
N GLY A 300 21.14 16.32 -16.98
CA GLY A 300 21.65 17.16 -15.90
C GLY A 300 21.11 16.73 -14.53
N LYS A 301 19.79 16.57 -14.39
CA LYS A 301 19.18 16.18 -13.11
C LYS A 301 19.53 14.74 -12.71
N TYR A 302 19.64 13.85 -13.68
CA TYR A 302 19.99 12.45 -13.44
C TYR A 302 21.44 12.32 -12.96
N ALA A 303 22.38 13.00 -13.63
CA ALA A 303 23.78 13.03 -13.22
C ALA A 303 23.96 13.67 -11.83
N GLU A 304 23.30 14.81 -11.57
CA GLU A 304 23.28 15.44 -10.25
C GLU A 304 22.83 14.46 -9.15
N THR A 305 21.77 13.70 -9.41
CA THR A 305 21.24 12.73 -8.45
C THR A 305 22.18 11.55 -8.24
N LEU A 306 22.80 11.01 -9.31
CA LEU A 306 23.82 9.97 -9.18
C LEU A 306 25.04 10.44 -8.38
N ASN A 307 25.54 11.64 -8.65
CA ASN A 307 26.67 12.23 -7.93
C ASN A 307 26.34 12.37 -6.43
N LEU A 308 25.15 12.88 -6.09
CA LEU A 308 24.66 12.98 -4.70
C LEU A 308 24.61 11.61 -4.01
N ARG A 309 24.06 10.60 -4.69
CA ARG A 309 23.93 9.25 -4.13
C ARG A 309 25.30 8.57 -3.97
N LEU A 310 26.22 8.77 -4.92
CA LEU A 310 27.57 8.23 -4.85
C LEU A 310 28.36 8.82 -3.66
N ASP A 311 28.28 10.13 -3.46
CA ASP A 311 28.89 10.81 -2.30
C ASP A 311 28.36 10.25 -0.97
N LYS A 312 27.04 9.99 -0.88
CA LYS A 312 26.43 9.38 0.31
C LYS A 312 26.87 7.93 0.51
N LEU A 313 26.95 7.15 -0.56
CA LEU A 313 27.45 5.77 -0.51
C LEU A 313 28.90 5.72 0.00
N GLY A 314 29.75 6.64 -0.46
CA GLY A 314 31.15 6.75 0.00
C GLY A 314 31.33 7.10 1.48
N LYS A 315 30.25 7.50 2.17
CA LYS A 315 30.21 7.87 3.59
C LYS A 315 29.53 6.82 4.47
N LEU A 316 29.10 5.68 3.91
CA LEU A 316 28.49 4.62 4.69
C LEU A 316 29.47 4.07 5.72
N GLN A 317 28.95 3.84 6.93
CA GLN A 317 29.67 3.26 8.04
C GLN A 317 28.99 1.97 8.48
N GLU A 318 29.72 1.16 9.24
CA GLU A 318 29.17 -0.03 9.86
C GLU A 318 27.96 0.32 10.76
N ALA A 319 26.97 -0.56 10.84
CA ALA A 319 25.80 -0.30 11.67
C ALA A 319 26.21 -0.20 13.16
N PRO A 320 25.61 0.70 13.97
CA PRO A 320 26.07 0.96 15.34
C PRO A 320 26.13 -0.27 16.25
N HIS A 321 25.21 -1.24 16.06
CA HIS A 321 25.19 -2.52 16.80
C HIS A 321 26.36 -3.43 16.41
N LEU A 322 26.82 -3.36 15.16
CA LEU A 322 28.01 -4.06 14.67
C LEU A 322 29.32 -3.30 14.98
N ALA A 323 29.26 -1.98 15.11
CA ALA A 323 30.41 -1.11 15.40
C ALA A 323 30.79 -1.08 16.90
N LYS A 324 29.82 -1.31 17.80
CA LYS A 324 30.04 -1.43 19.26
C LYS A 324 30.36 -2.85 19.72
N ALA A 325 30.30 -3.82 18.81
CA ALA A 325 30.77 -5.17 19.08
C ALA A 325 32.30 -5.17 19.17
N SER A 326 32.85 -4.77 20.31
CA SER A 326 34.21 -5.13 20.68
C SER A 326 34.30 -6.66 20.65
N VAL A 327 34.95 -7.19 19.61
CA VAL A 327 35.25 -8.62 19.42
C VAL A 327 34.00 -9.50 19.33
N SER A 328 33.28 -9.45 18.21
CA SER A 328 32.32 -10.49 17.82
C SER A 328 33.02 -11.60 17.02
N VAL A 329 33.52 -12.61 17.73
CA VAL A 329 33.31 -14.08 17.61
C VAL A 329 33.06 -14.73 16.21
N TYR A 330 33.38 -14.11 15.06
CA TYR A 330 33.06 -14.68 13.74
C TYR A 330 34.19 -14.67 12.70
N GLU A 331 35.44 -14.42 13.07
CA GLU A 331 36.55 -14.27 12.11
C GLU A 331 37.70 -15.28 12.31
N SER A 332 37.43 -16.58 12.49
CA SER A 332 38.51 -17.58 12.26
C SER A 332 38.01 -18.78 11.46
N TYR A 333 38.31 -18.75 10.17
CA TYR A 333 38.27 -19.90 9.29
C TYR A 333 39.62 -20.64 9.41
N ILE A 334 39.59 -21.97 9.53
CA ILE A 334 40.77 -22.80 9.23
C ILE A 334 40.75 -23.01 7.72
N ALA A 335 41.67 -22.37 7.01
CA ALA A 335 41.79 -22.56 5.58
C ALA A 335 42.45 -23.91 5.26
N PRO A 336 41.88 -24.72 4.35
CA PRO A 336 42.64 -25.78 3.70
C PRO A 336 43.76 -25.12 2.88
N LYS A 337 44.98 -25.64 2.98
CA LYS A 337 46.16 -25.07 2.30
C LYS A 337 46.00 -25.22 0.78
N THR A 338 45.69 -24.14 0.09
CA THR A 338 45.85 -24.06 -1.39
C THR A 338 47.30 -23.66 -1.71
N SER A 339 47.96 -24.51 -2.49
CA SER A 339 49.29 -24.30 -3.09
C SER A 339 49.38 -23.04 -3.97
N SER A 340 50.60 -22.52 -4.04
CA SER A 340 51.09 -21.21 -4.52
C SER A 340 50.52 -20.60 -5.81
N PRO A 341 50.51 -19.25 -5.91
CA PRO A 341 50.17 -18.52 -7.13
C PRO A 341 51.36 -18.49 -8.11
N SER A 342 51.14 -18.92 -9.35
CA SER A 342 52.08 -18.68 -10.44
C SER A 342 51.67 -17.43 -11.23
N SER A 343 52.66 -16.54 -11.37
CA SER A 343 52.72 -15.23 -12.02
C SER A 343 52.21 -15.11 -13.46
N SER A 344 51.70 -13.92 -13.83
CA SER A 344 52.15 -13.21 -15.03
C SER A 344 52.09 -11.67 -14.85
N VAL A 345 53.26 -11.05 -14.71
CA VAL A 345 53.94 -10.11 -15.63
C VAL A 345 53.29 -8.72 -15.78
N ILE A 346 53.88 -7.73 -15.09
CA ILE A 346 54.21 -6.43 -15.69
C ILE A 346 55.68 -6.13 -15.34
N GLU A 347 56.50 -6.02 -16.37
CA GLU A 347 57.90 -5.59 -16.29
C GLU A 347 58.01 -4.11 -15.90
N GLY A 348 59.02 -3.81 -15.08
CA GLY A 348 59.60 -2.47 -15.02
C GLY A 348 59.94 -1.96 -13.62
N THR A 349 60.92 -2.56 -12.94
CA THR A 349 62.20 -1.91 -12.56
C THR A 349 63.06 -2.89 -11.76
N GLN A 350 64.37 -2.77 -11.94
CA GLN A 350 65.42 -3.69 -11.49
C GLN A 350 65.72 -3.61 -9.99
N ASP A 351 66.28 -4.71 -9.51
CA ASP A 351 67.08 -4.91 -8.29
C ASP A 351 66.32 -5.14 -6.97
N GLU A 352 66.08 -6.41 -6.63
CA GLU A 352 66.92 -7.18 -5.69
C GLU A 352 66.39 -8.63 -5.57
N GLN A 353 67.31 -9.59 -5.49
CA GLN A 353 67.02 -11.01 -5.32
C GLN A 353 66.49 -11.30 -3.91
N ALA A 354 65.30 -11.90 -3.79
CA ALA A 354 64.89 -12.62 -2.59
C ALA A 354 63.96 -13.78 -2.98
N ASP A 355 64.41 -15.00 -2.69
CA ASP A 355 63.61 -16.23 -2.73
C ASP A 355 62.48 -16.13 -1.68
N GLY A 356 61.22 -16.16 -2.12
CA GLY A 356 60.05 -16.00 -1.24
C GLY A 356 59.45 -17.33 -0.78
N GLU A 357 60.00 -17.93 0.27
CA GLU A 357 59.22 -18.74 1.22
C GLU A 357 58.22 -17.81 1.94
N GLY A 358 56.98 -18.26 2.18
CA GLY A 358 55.93 -17.41 2.76
C GLY A 358 56.37 -16.77 4.08
N GLU A 359 56.13 -15.46 4.23
CA GLU A 359 56.51 -14.67 5.41
C GLU A 359 56.12 -15.38 6.72
N GLU A 360 57.12 -15.75 7.52
CA GLU A 360 56.91 -16.39 8.82
C GLU A 360 56.29 -15.39 9.81
N LEU A 361 55.25 -15.82 10.54
CA LEU A 361 54.66 -14.99 11.59
C LEU A 361 55.72 -14.69 12.68
N PRO A 362 56.07 -13.41 12.93
CA PRO A 362 57.07 -13.05 13.92
C PRO A 362 56.69 -13.51 15.34
N LEU A 363 57.68 -13.91 16.14
CA LEU A 363 57.44 -14.41 17.51
C LEU A 363 56.76 -13.36 18.39
N GLU A 364 57.18 -12.10 18.32
CA GLU A 364 56.60 -10.99 19.08
C GLU A 364 55.11 -10.82 18.74
N THR A 365 54.76 -10.90 17.46
CA THR A 365 53.37 -10.83 16.97
C THR A 365 52.54 -12.03 17.47
N ALA A 366 53.13 -13.24 17.45
CA ALA A 366 52.47 -14.45 17.95
C ALA A 366 52.24 -14.42 19.48
N LEU A 367 53.09 -13.74 20.25
CA LEU A 367 53.02 -13.67 21.71
C LEU A 367 52.09 -12.56 22.22
N ARG A 368 52.13 -11.33 21.64
CA ARG A 368 51.47 -10.15 22.23
C ARG A 368 49.95 -10.10 22.08
N MET A 369 49.37 -10.93 21.22
CA MET A 369 47.92 -11.05 21.02
C MET A 369 47.18 -9.75 20.62
N GLU A 370 47.94 -8.72 20.20
CA GLU A 370 47.42 -7.44 19.71
C GLU A 370 46.76 -7.60 18.32
N GLU A 371 47.21 -8.59 17.54
CA GLU A 371 46.69 -8.91 16.22
C GLU A 371 45.77 -10.14 16.23
N PRO A 372 44.68 -10.13 15.44
CA PRO A 372 43.75 -11.25 15.33
C PRO A 372 44.36 -12.39 14.51
N ILE A 373 44.88 -13.40 15.20
CA ILE A 373 45.48 -14.60 14.60
C ILE A 373 44.65 -15.81 15.00
N ALA A 374 44.34 -16.68 14.04
CA ALA A 374 43.62 -17.92 14.31
C ALA A 374 44.39 -18.80 15.32
N PHE A 375 43.68 -19.36 16.30
CA PHE A 375 44.28 -20.11 17.39
C PHE A 375 45.25 -21.22 16.92
N PRO A 376 44.92 -22.08 15.92
CA PRO A 376 45.86 -23.09 15.42
C PRO A 376 47.13 -22.51 14.81
N ALA A 377 47.02 -21.41 14.04
CA ALA A 377 48.16 -20.75 13.42
C ALA A 377 49.09 -20.12 14.47
N ARG A 378 48.53 -19.59 15.56
CA ARG A 378 49.29 -19.08 16.71
C ARG A 378 50.10 -20.20 17.38
N LEU A 379 49.48 -21.36 17.60
CA LEU A 379 50.15 -22.53 18.18
C LEU A 379 51.23 -23.10 17.24
N GLU A 380 51.01 -23.11 15.93
CA GLU A 380 52.02 -23.52 14.94
C GLU A 380 53.23 -22.59 14.92
N ALA A 381 53.01 -21.27 15.02
CA ALA A 381 54.08 -20.29 15.17
C ALA A 381 54.87 -20.52 16.47
N TRP A 382 54.18 -20.78 17.60
CA TRP A 382 54.86 -21.10 18.87
C TRP A 382 55.67 -22.39 18.77
N LEU A 383 55.15 -23.46 18.16
CA LEU A 383 55.89 -24.70 17.96
C LEU A 383 57.20 -24.46 17.21
N LYS A 384 57.15 -23.66 16.13
CA LYS A 384 58.32 -23.33 15.31
C LYS A 384 59.36 -22.51 16.06
N HIS A 385 58.94 -21.46 16.78
CA HIS A 385 59.85 -20.57 17.50
C HIS A 385 60.38 -21.17 18.81
N PHE A 386 59.59 -22.00 19.50
CA PHE A 386 59.98 -22.61 20.78
C PHE A 386 60.92 -23.81 20.58
N ALA A 387 61.02 -24.35 19.37
CA ALA A 387 61.89 -25.48 19.06
C ALA A 387 63.40 -25.17 19.19
N ASP A 388 63.83 -23.90 19.09
CA ASP A 388 65.23 -23.53 19.39
C ASP A 388 65.39 -23.25 20.90
N PRO A 389 66.14 -24.09 21.63
CA PRO A 389 66.36 -23.92 23.08
C PRO A 389 67.14 -22.64 23.43
N ARG A 390 67.74 -21.95 22.45
CA ARG A 390 68.47 -20.69 22.64
C ARG A 390 67.57 -19.46 22.59
N THR A 391 66.32 -19.59 22.12
CA THR A 391 65.38 -18.47 22.04
C THR A 391 64.82 -18.14 23.42
N PRO A 392 65.10 -16.94 23.99
CA PRO A 392 64.49 -16.53 25.24
C PRO A 392 63.01 -16.19 25.02
N ILE A 393 62.12 -16.93 25.67
CA ILE A 393 60.67 -16.73 25.54
C ILE A 393 60.14 -16.08 26.82
N ASP A 394 59.55 -14.90 26.68
CA ASP A 394 58.84 -14.21 27.75
C ASP A 394 57.34 -14.52 27.68
N PHE A 395 56.92 -15.57 28.38
CA PHE A 395 55.51 -15.98 28.47
C PHE A 395 54.60 -14.93 29.12
N SER A 396 55.16 -13.89 29.77
CA SER A 396 54.36 -12.82 30.37
C SER A 396 53.82 -11.82 29.35
N GLN A 397 54.26 -11.90 28.09
CA GLN A 397 53.70 -11.14 26.98
C GLN A 397 52.37 -11.72 26.46
N ILE A 398 52.05 -12.98 26.81
CA ILE A 398 50.80 -13.63 26.41
C ILE A 398 49.68 -13.16 27.34
N ASP A 399 48.69 -12.46 26.80
CA ASP A 399 47.45 -12.18 27.53
C ASP A 399 46.61 -13.46 27.61
N TYR A 400 46.57 -14.06 28.80
CA TYR A 400 45.90 -15.35 29.02
C TYR A 400 44.38 -15.26 28.82
N ASP A 401 43.76 -14.12 29.13
CA ASP A 401 42.31 -13.94 28.97
C ASP A 401 41.95 -13.74 27.49
N LEU A 402 42.82 -13.08 26.70
CA LEU A 402 42.69 -13.06 25.24
C LEU A 402 42.94 -14.44 24.62
N LEU A 403 43.90 -15.22 25.15
CA LEU A 403 44.14 -16.59 24.68
C LEU A 403 42.93 -17.50 24.92
N ILE A 404 42.26 -17.35 26.07
CA ILE A 404 40.99 -18.05 26.34
C ILE A 404 39.92 -17.64 25.32
N LYS A 405 39.83 -16.36 24.95
CA LYS A 405 38.87 -15.91 23.93
C LYS A 405 39.17 -16.54 22.56
N ASP A 406 40.43 -16.53 22.13
CA ASP A 406 40.87 -17.15 20.87
C ASP A 406 40.56 -18.67 20.86
N TYR A 407 40.81 -19.36 21.97
CA TYR A 407 40.51 -20.79 22.12
C TYR A 407 39.01 -21.08 22.11
N ASN A 408 38.21 -20.37 22.92
CA ASN A 408 36.76 -20.57 22.96
C ASN A 408 36.13 -20.30 21.60
N HIS A 409 36.67 -19.32 20.87
CA HIS A 409 36.28 -19.05 19.48
C HIS A 409 36.62 -20.23 18.57
N TYR A 410 37.82 -20.81 18.68
CA TYR A 410 38.20 -22.01 17.94
C TYR A 410 37.27 -23.21 18.23
N VAL A 411 36.92 -23.47 19.49
CA VAL A 411 35.95 -24.52 19.86
C VAL A 411 34.58 -24.26 19.20
N ALA A 412 34.11 -23.02 19.24
CA ALA A 412 32.83 -22.63 18.64
C ALA A 412 32.84 -22.79 17.11
N VAL A 413 33.97 -22.53 16.45
CA VAL A 413 34.13 -22.74 15.00
C VAL A 413 34.06 -24.23 14.67
N LEU A 414 34.80 -25.07 15.40
CA LEU A 414 34.80 -26.52 15.19
C LEU A 414 33.41 -27.13 15.38
N GLY A 415 32.71 -26.77 16.45
CA GLY A 415 31.36 -27.26 16.72
C GLY A 415 30.39 -26.92 15.59
N ARG A 416 30.38 -25.66 15.16
CA ARG A 416 29.48 -25.20 14.06
C ARG A 416 29.81 -25.83 12.73
N GLN A 417 31.09 -25.92 12.37
CA GLN A 417 31.50 -26.55 11.13
C GLN A 417 31.14 -28.04 11.14
N GLY A 418 31.32 -28.70 12.28
CA GLY A 418 30.94 -30.09 12.44
C GLY A 418 29.45 -30.32 12.23
N ASP A 419 28.61 -29.46 12.79
CA ASP A 419 27.16 -29.51 12.58
C ASP A 419 26.78 -29.22 11.10
N LEU A 420 27.43 -28.25 10.47
CA LEU A 420 27.16 -27.83 9.09
C LEU A 420 27.46 -28.92 8.06
N TYR A 421 28.63 -29.55 8.19
CA TYR A 421 29.08 -30.62 7.32
C TYR A 421 28.63 -32.01 7.78
N ASN A 422 27.86 -32.09 8.86
CA ASN A 422 27.41 -33.32 9.49
C ASN A 422 28.56 -34.33 9.67
N ILE A 423 29.73 -33.88 10.14
CA ILE A 423 30.89 -34.76 10.36
C ILE A 423 30.61 -35.79 11.47
N TRP A 424 29.60 -35.53 12.29
CA TRP A 424 29.09 -36.41 13.33
C TRP A 424 28.33 -37.62 12.76
N HIS A 425 28.00 -37.58 11.46
CA HIS A 425 27.19 -38.57 10.78
C HIS A 425 25.83 -38.81 11.46
N HIS A 426 25.24 -37.74 12.00
CA HIS A 426 23.91 -37.81 12.60
C HIS A 426 22.86 -38.10 11.52
N ASP A 427 22.07 -39.14 11.75
CA ASP A 427 20.94 -39.52 10.91
C ASP A 427 19.64 -39.40 11.70
N PHE A 428 18.86 -38.38 11.35
CA PHE A 428 17.58 -38.10 12.01
C PHE A 428 16.52 -39.18 11.75
N GLN A 429 16.67 -40.01 10.70
CA GLN A 429 15.73 -41.09 10.43
C GLN A 429 15.88 -42.26 11.40
N SER A 430 17.06 -42.43 12.00
CA SER A 430 17.38 -43.53 12.92
C SER A 430 17.35 -43.14 14.40
N SER A 431 17.61 -41.88 14.74
CA SER A 431 17.54 -41.36 16.11
C SER A 431 17.24 -39.87 16.14
N SER A 432 16.42 -39.41 17.08
CA SER A 432 16.27 -37.97 17.38
C SER A 432 17.33 -37.46 18.36
N GLY A 433 18.06 -38.36 19.01
CA GLY A 433 19.11 -38.04 19.97
C GLY A 433 20.51 -38.00 19.35
N ASN A 434 21.40 -37.23 19.98
CA ASN A 434 22.79 -37.04 19.57
C ASN A 434 23.68 -38.25 19.78
N LEU A 435 24.92 -38.15 19.30
CA LEU A 435 25.95 -39.18 19.41
C LEU A 435 26.18 -39.70 20.84
N LEU A 436 26.07 -38.84 21.84
CA LEU A 436 26.30 -39.18 23.25
C LEU A 436 25.00 -39.60 23.98
N ALA A 437 23.86 -39.62 23.28
CA ALA A 437 22.57 -39.94 23.89
C ALA A 437 22.47 -41.44 24.24
N LEU A 438 21.92 -41.73 25.43
CA LEU A 438 21.70 -43.10 25.88
C LEU A 438 20.57 -43.78 25.09
N SER A 439 20.79 -45.02 24.65
CA SER A 439 19.85 -45.81 23.85
C SER A 439 18.61 -46.32 24.60
N SER A 440 18.53 -46.15 25.93
CA SER A 440 17.42 -46.67 26.74
C SER A 440 16.51 -45.56 27.28
N LYS A 441 15.19 -45.73 27.14
CA LYS A 441 14.15 -44.83 27.66
C LYS A 441 14.15 -44.66 29.19
N ALA A 442 14.91 -45.46 29.94
CA ALA A 442 15.04 -45.34 31.39
C ALA A 442 15.90 -44.13 31.83
N SER A 443 16.47 -43.39 30.88
CA SER A 443 17.45 -42.31 31.09
C SER A 443 16.87 -40.89 31.11
N PHE A 444 15.54 -40.71 31.12
CA PHE A 444 14.90 -39.40 31.34
C PHE A 444 15.01 -38.95 32.80
N ASP A 445 16.24 -38.85 33.30
CA ASP A 445 16.51 -38.19 34.56
C ASP A 445 16.21 -36.70 34.38
N SER A 446 15.03 -36.29 34.83
CA SER A 446 14.60 -34.88 34.85
C SER A 446 15.30 -34.06 35.93
N THR A 447 16.24 -34.67 36.68
CA THR A 447 16.99 -33.94 37.70
C THR A 447 17.92 -32.91 37.06
N VAL A 448 17.85 -31.70 37.60
CA VAL A 448 18.75 -30.62 37.22
C VAL A 448 20.07 -30.81 37.96
N GLN A 449 21.15 -30.95 37.22
CA GLN A 449 22.52 -30.99 37.75
C GLN A 449 23.28 -29.78 37.20
N THR A 450 23.99 -29.08 38.09
CA THR A 450 24.75 -27.86 37.77
C THR A 450 23.97 -26.78 36.98
N GLY A 451 22.64 -26.79 37.04
CA GLY A 451 21.77 -25.85 36.33
C GLY A 451 21.29 -26.32 34.95
N TYR A 452 21.55 -27.58 34.57
CA TYR A 452 21.11 -28.17 33.31
C TYR A 452 20.33 -29.48 33.54
N ALA A 453 19.22 -29.67 32.83
CA ALA A 453 18.59 -30.97 32.68
C ALA A 453 19.14 -31.70 31.44
N TYR A 454 19.07 -33.03 31.42
CA TYR A 454 19.48 -33.82 30.27
C TYR A 454 18.46 -33.69 29.12
N VAL A 455 18.92 -33.30 27.93
CA VAL A 455 18.10 -33.13 26.71
C VAL A 455 18.77 -33.87 25.54
N PRO A 456 18.33 -35.08 25.18
CA PRO A 456 19.04 -35.94 24.22
C PRO A 456 19.19 -35.33 22.82
N GLN A 457 18.38 -34.33 22.48
CA GLN A 457 18.39 -33.67 21.17
C GLN A 457 19.48 -32.58 21.02
N TYR A 458 20.35 -32.33 22.00
CA TYR A 458 21.46 -31.38 21.84
C TYR A 458 22.31 -31.72 20.62
N ARG A 459 22.61 -30.76 19.75
CA ARG A 459 23.60 -30.93 18.67
C ARG A 459 24.99 -31.11 19.25
N GLU A 460 25.81 -31.95 18.62
CA GLU A 460 27.18 -32.23 19.05
C GLU A 460 28.03 -30.95 19.08
N GLY A 461 27.84 -30.01 18.15
CA GLY A 461 28.52 -28.71 18.19
C GLY A 461 28.19 -27.88 19.44
N ALA A 462 26.96 -27.97 19.94
CA ALA A 462 26.55 -27.33 21.20
C ALA A 462 27.15 -28.05 22.42
N LEU A 463 27.18 -29.39 22.42
CA LEU A 463 27.85 -30.19 23.45
C LEU A 463 29.34 -29.88 23.53
N LEU A 464 30.01 -29.78 22.37
CA LEU A 464 31.44 -29.52 22.27
C LEU A 464 31.80 -28.19 22.96
N ARG A 465 30.96 -27.16 22.76
CA ARG A 465 31.13 -25.87 23.42
C ARG A 465 31.02 -26.00 24.94
N HIS A 466 29.98 -26.67 25.45
CA HIS A 466 29.76 -26.80 26.88
C HIS A 466 30.84 -27.63 27.58
N LEU A 467 31.30 -28.70 26.94
CA LEU A 467 32.28 -29.63 27.52
C LEU A 467 33.71 -29.10 27.46
N TYR A 468 34.07 -28.38 26.40
CA TYR A 468 35.47 -28.04 26.11
C TYR A 468 35.79 -26.55 26.11
N ALA A 469 34.82 -25.62 26.11
CA ALA A 469 35.15 -24.20 26.27
C ALA A 469 35.43 -23.82 27.74
N PHE A 470 36.23 -22.79 27.96
CA PHE A 470 36.36 -22.16 29.27
C PHE A 470 35.10 -21.32 29.58
N ALA A 471 34.70 -21.29 30.85
CA ALA A 471 33.47 -20.60 31.29
C ALA A 471 33.47 -19.11 30.94
N ALA A 472 34.55 -18.38 31.23
CA ALA A 472 34.70 -16.96 30.88
C ALA A 472 36.16 -16.48 31.05
N PRO A 473 36.57 -15.38 30.39
CA PRO A 473 37.75 -14.63 30.79
C PRO A 473 37.74 -14.32 32.29
N GLY A 474 38.85 -14.54 32.99
CA GLY A 474 38.93 -14.45 34.46
C GLY A 474 38.38 -15.66 35.25
N ARG A 475 37.72 -16.64 34.60
CA ARG A 475 37.36 -17.96 35.16
C ARG A 475 38.01 -19.07 34.33
N HIS A 476 39.23 -19.44 34.70
CA HIS A 476 40.11 -20.34 33.93
C HIS A 476 39.75 -21.84 34.06
N ALA A 477 38.50 -22.17 34.38
CA ALA A 477 37.99 -23.54 34.44
C ALA A 477 36.85 -23.72 33.43
N SER A 478 36.68 -24.94 32.92
CA SER A 478 35.54 -25.32 32.08
C SER A 478 34.23 -25.25 32.86
N GLU A 479 33.14 -24.96 32.17
CA GLU A 479 31.80 -25.06 32.76
C GLU A 479 31.45 -26.53 33.00
N ARG A 480 30.77 -26.83 34.12
CA ARG A 480 30.37 -28.20 34.44
C ARG A 480 29.05 -28.52 33.75
N PHE A 481 29.08 -29.46 32.82
CA PHE A 481 27.89 -29.95 32.13
C PHE A 481 27.63 -31.40 32.53
N SER A 482 27.35 -31.61 33.83
CA SER A 482 27.58 -32.88 34.54
C SER A 482 26.94 -34.12 33.93
N HIS A 483 25.75 -34.00 33.33
CA HIS A 483 25.11 -35.11 32.63
C HIS A 483 25.96 -35.59 31.44
N TYR A 484 26.50 -34.66 30.65
CA TYR A 484 27.32 -34.97 29.48
C TYR A 484 28.81 -35.15 29.80
N ASP A 485 29.33 -34.56 30.89
CA ASP A 485 30.72 -34.77 31.34
C ASP A 485 31.04 -36.28 31.46
N LYS A 486 30.10 -37.04 32.02
CA LYS A 486 30.24 -38.48 32.19
C LYS A 486 30.05 -39.24 30.87
N LEU A 487 29.04 -38.86 30.08
CA LEU A 487 28.74 -39.52 28.81
C LEU A 487 29.89 -39.37 27.81
N ASP A 488 30.49 -38.19 27.72
CA ASP A 488 31.67 -37.92 26.90
C ASP A 488 32.88 -38.76 27.36
N ALA A 489 33.16 -38.77 28.67
CA ALA A 489 34.27 -39.55 29.22
C ALA A 489 34.10 -41.07 28.99
N ASP A 490 32.88 -41.59 29.12
CA ASP A 490 32.57 -42.99 28.88
C ASP A 490 32.71 -43.32 27.38
N TYR A 491 32.13 -42.49 26.49
CA TYR A 491 32.22 -42.64 25.04
C TYR A 491 33.67 -42.64 24.55
N CYS A 492 34.46 -41.62 24.92
CA CYS A 492 35.85 -41.53 24.50
C CYS A 492 36.70 -42.68 25.02
N ARG A 493 36.44 -43.20 26.23
CA ARG A 493 37.17 -44.35 26.78
C ARG A 493 36.89 -45.62 25.99
N GLU A 494 35.61 -45.91 25.77
CA GLU A 494 35.16 -47.10 25.04
C GLU A 494 35.67 -47.10 23.59
N GLU A 495 35.60 -45.94 22.93
CA GLU A 495 36.09 -45.82 21.56
C GLU A 495 37.62 -45.95 21.47
N ASN A 496 38.37 -45.35 22.39
CA ASN A 496 39.83 -45.51 22.44
C ASN A 496 40.23 -46.98 22.65
N GLU A 497 39.54 -47.70 23.55
CA GLU A 497 39.75 -49.13 23.77
C GLU A 497 39.43 -49.95 22.50
N TYR A 498 38.36 -49.58 21.80
CA TYR A 498 38.00 -50.21 20.53
C TYR A 498 39.07 -49.99 19.44
N CYS A 499 39.51 -48.75 19.22
CA CYS A 499 40.54 -48.40 18.23
C CYS A 499 41.91 -49.01 18.54
N THR A 500 42.25 -49.18 19.82
CA THR A 500 43.53 -49.83 20.21
C THR A 500 43.48 -51.35 20.04
N THR A 501 42.31 -51.97 20.24
CA THR A 501 42.12 -53.43 20.06
C THR A 501 41.88 -53.83 18.60
N HIS A 502 41.40 -52.93 17.75
CA HIS A 502 41.09 -53.17 16.34
C HIS A 502 41.94 -52.28 15.42
N LYS A 503 43.06 -52.79 14.92
CA LYS A 503 44.06 -52.02 14.15
C LYS A 503 43.54 -51.34 12.87
N GLU A 504 42.41 -51.79 12.33
CA GLU A 504 41.79 -51.18 11.14
C GLU A 504 40.71 -50.15 11.47
N ALA A 505 40.26 -50.08 12.73
CA ALA A 505 39.25 -49.13 13.16
C ALA A 505 39.80 -47.71 13.21
N GLN A 506 39.11 -46.77 12.56
CA GLN A 506 39.46 -45.36 12.59
C GLN A 506 38.68 -44.66 13.71
N PRO A 507 39.31 -43.73 14.44
CA PRO A 507 38.60 -42.89 15.42
C PRO A 507 37.47 -42.09 14.74
N SER A 508 36.35 -41.93 15.45
CA SER A 508 35.24 -41.05 15.08
C SER A 508 35.70 -39.61 14.90
N ALA A 509 34.87 -38.82 14.22
CA ALA A 509 35.05 -37.38 14.15
C ALA A 509 35.06 -36.74 15.55
N TRP A 510 34.20 -37.21 16.47
CA TRP A 510 34.14 -36.72 17.84
C TRP A 510 35.46 -36.92 18.57
N LEU A 511 35.99 -38.14 18.60
CA LEU A 511 37.26 -38.44 19.28
C LEU A 511 38.45 -37.71 18.67
N LYS A 512 38.49 -37.52 17.34
CA LYS A 512 39.52 -36.71 16.66
C LYS A 512 39.50 -35.25 17.12
N VAL A 513 38.32 -34.63 17.15
CA VAL A 513 38.13 -33.24 17.57
C VAL A 513 38.46 -33.08 19.06
N VAL A 514 37.89 -33.92 19.92
CA VAL A 514 38.12 -33.92 21.37
C VAL A 514 39.61 -34.08 21.69
N THR A 515 40.32 -34.97 20.98
CA THR A 515 41.76 -35.16 21.18
C THR A 515 42.53 -33.86 20.96
N ALA A 516 42.25 -33.10 19.89
CA ALA A 516 42.90 -31.81 19.66
C ALA A 516 42.58 -30.79 20.76
N LEU A 517 41.32 -30.73 21.21
CA LEU A 517 40.90 -29.82 22.28
C LEU A 517 41.56 -30.16 23.62
N GLN A 518 41.73 -31.44 23.94
CA GLN A 518 42.47 -31.89 25.12
C GLN A 518 43.96 -31.50 25.05
N ARG A 519 44.61 -31.60 23.87
CA ARG A 519 45.99 -31.11 23.68
C ARG A 519 46.08 -29.60 23.84
N ALA A 520 45.12 -28.85 23.29
CA ALA A 520 45.04 -27.40 23.47
C ALA A 520 44.88 -27.01 24.95
N HIS A 521 44.02 -27.70 25.71
CA HIS A 521 43.91 -27.50 27.16
C HIS A 521 45.21 -27.79 27.91
N GLY A 522 45.96 -28.82 27.51
CA GLY A 522 47.29 -29.09 28.03
C GLY A 522 48.27 -27.93 27.80
N ILE A 523 48.31 -27.39 26.58
CA ILE A 523 49.11 -26.21 26.23
C ILE A 523 48.73 -25.00 27.10
N MET A 524 47.44 -24.70 27.21
CA MET A 524 46.96 -23.55 27.98
C MET A 524 47.32 -23.69 29.46
N THR A 525 47.18 -24.90 30.03
CA THR A 525 47.57 -25.19 31.42
C THR A 525 49.06 -24.95 31.64
N LEU A 526 49.93 -25.46 30.75
CA LEU A 526 51.39 -25.29 30.86
C LEU A 526 51.82 -23.83 30.69
N ILE A 527 51.20 -23.07 29.79
CA ILE A 527 51.42 -21.62 29.67
C ILE A 527 51.08 -20.91 30.97
N LYS A 528 49.96 -21.29 31.61
CA LYS A 528 49.55 -20.69 32.88
C LYS A 528 50.54 -20.97 34.00
N GLU A 529 51.04 -22.21 34.10
CA GLU A 529 52.06 -22.56 35.09
C GLU A 529 53.39 -21.82 34.82
N LEU A 530 53.81 -21.71 33.56
CA LEU A 530 54.99 -20.93 33.18
C LEU A 530 54.85 -19.44 33.53
N GLN A 531 53.68 -18.82 33.31
CA GLN A 531 53.42 -17.44 33.71
C GLN A 531 53.48 -17.21 35.23
N ARG A 532 53.11 -18.21 36.04
CA ARG A 532 53.18 -18.14 37.51
C ARG A 532 54.62 -18.12 38.05
N THR A 533 55.60 -18.53 37.24
CA THR A 533 57.02 -18.53 37.65
C THR A 533 57.67 -17.15 37.65
N LYS A 534 57.03 -16.14 37.05
CA LYS A 534 57.56 -14.77 36.95
C LYS A 534 57.89 -14.19 38.33
N GLY A 535 59.15 -13.82 38.54
CA GLY A 535 59.67 -13.30 39.81
C GLY A 535 59.89 -14.35 40.90
N LYS A 536 59.70 -15.64 40.59
CA LYS A 536 59.88 -16.80 41.47
C LYS A 536 60.73 -17.90 40.82
N GLU A 537 61.59 -17.55 39.88
CA GLU A 537 62.31 -18.49 39.03
C GLU A 537 63.21 -19.43 39.84
N LYS A 538 63.71 -18.99 40.99
CA LYS A 538 64.49 -19.83 41.92
C LYS A 538 63.66 -20.91 42.62
N GLU A 539 62.37 -20.66 42.87
CA GLU A 539 61.45 -21.59 43.52
C GLU A 539 61.05 -22.72 42.55
N PHE A 540 60.96 -22.43 41.26
CA PHE A 540 60.52 -23.36 40.22
C PHE A 540 61.64 -23.84 39.29
N ALA A 541 62.90 -23.62 39.65
CA ALA A 541 64.06 -23.85 38.77
C ALA A 541 64.15 -25.29 38.22
N GLU A 542 63.75 -26.29 39.01
CA GLU A 542 63.76 -27.71 38.61
C GLU A 542 62.57 -28.08 37.69
N TYR A 543 61.47 -27.34 37.74
CA TYR A 543 60.24 -27.63 36.99
C TYR A 543 60.15 -26.89 35.65
N ILE A 544 60.75 -25.70 35.54
CA ILE A 544 60.72 -24.88 34.31
C ILE A 544 61.20 -25.66 33.07
N PRO A 545 62.32 -26.42 33.11
CA PRO A 545 62.75 -27.20 31.95
C PRO A 545 61.74 -28.29 31.55
N ILE A 546 61.15 -28.97 32.55
CA ILE A 546 60.15 -30.03 32.35
C ILE A 546 58.89 -29.45 31.69
N TRP A 547 58.38 -28.33 32.21
CA TRP A 547 57.20 -27.68 31.62
C TRP A 547 57.42 -27.17 30.20
N LYS A 548 58.65 -26.74 29.87
CA LYS A 548 58.99 -26.34 28.49
C LYS A 548 59.04 -27.56 27.55
N GLU A 549 59.62 -28.66 27.99
CA GLU A 549 59.65 -29.92 27.22
C GLU A 549 58.22 -30.45 27.01
N ASP A 550 57.41 -30.46 28.07
CA ASP A 550 56.00 -30.85 28.00
C ASP A 550 55.20 -29.92 27.08
N LEU A 551 55.45 -28.60 27.11
CA LEU A 551 54.79 -27.63 26.24
C LEU A 551 55.11 -27.91 24.76
N LEU A 552 56.37 -28.17 24.43
CA LEU A 552 56.78 -28.54 23.08
C LEU A 552 56.13 -29.85 22.63
N SER A 553 56.07 -30.84 23.52
CA SER A 553 55.38 -32.11 23.26
C SER A 553 53.89 -31.90 22.97
N GLN A 554 53.19 -31.11 23.79
CA GLN A 554 51.77 -30.81 23.57
C GLN A 554 51.53 -29.99 22.30
N LEU A 555 52.40 -29.03 21.98
CA LEU A 555 52.33 -28.26 20.72
C LEU A 555 52.47 -29.17 19.49
N HIS A 556 53.39 -30.13 19.54
CA HIS A 556 53.59 -31.10 18.46
C HIS A 556 52.40 -32.04 18.30
N GLU A 557 51.87 -32.58 19.40
CA GLU A 557 50.68 -33.45 19.36
C GLU A 557 49.40 -32.69 18.98
N PHE A 558 49.27 -31.42 19.37
CA PHE A 558 48.20 -30.54 18.89
C PHE A 558 48.30 -30.33 17.37
N LYS A 559 49.50 -30.05 16.84
CA LYS A 559 49.69 -29.87 15.39
C LYS A 559 49.24 -31.09 14.60
N LYS A 560 49.64 -32.29 15.03
CA LYS A 560 49.18 -33.55 14.42
C LYS A 560 47.65 -33.69 14.48
N ALA A 561 47.05 -33.44 15.63
CA ALA A 561 45.60 -33.53 15.80
C ALA A 561 44.86 -32.48 14.95
N SER A 562 45.40 -31.26 14.85
CA SER A 562 44.87 -30.17 14.02
C SER A 562 44.95 -30.49 12.53
N ASP A 563 46.01 -31.16 12.07
CA ASP A 563 46.13 -31.62 10.68
C ASP A 563 45.08 -32.68 10.36
N ILE A 564 44.82 -33.61 11.29
CA ILE A 564 43.76 -34.61 11.16
C ILE A 564 42.37 -33.94 11.09
N ILE A 565 42.12 -32.91 11.89
CA ILE A 565 40.87 -32.14 11.81
C ILE A 565 40.75 -31.42 10.47
N THR A 566 41.84 -30.84 9.98
CA THR A 566 41.85 -30.15 8.68
C THR A 566 41.49 -31.14 7.55
N ASP A 567 42.13 -32.30 7.53
CA ASP A 567 41.84 -33.39 6.59
C ASP A 567 40.39 -33.91 6.73
N LEU A 568 39.87 -34.01 7.96
CA LEU A 568 38.49 -34.42 8.23
C LEU A 568 37.48 -33.46 7.58
N PHE A 569 37.69 -32.14 7.69
CA PHE A 569 36.84 -31.14 7.07
C PHE A 569 37.06 -31.00 5.56
N GLU A 570 38.27 -31.23 5.06
CA GLU A 570 38.58 -31.28 3.63
C GLU A 570 37.86 -32.43 2.92
N LYS A 571 37.73 -33.59 3.59
CA LYS A 571 37.05 -34.77 3.06
C LYS A 571 35.53 -34.70 3.13
N ASN A 572 34.97 -33.93 4.06
CA ASN A 572 33.52 -33.77 4.25
C ASN A 572 33.04 -32.41 3.73
N THR A 573 32.80 -32.32 2.42
CA THR A 573 32.39 -31.07 1.75
C THR A 573 30.91 -30.98 1.40
N THR A 574 30.18 -32.09 1.48
CA THR A 574 28.74 -32.14 1.19
C THR A 574 27.96 -31.56 2.37
N LEU A 575 27.09 -30.59 2.12
CA LEU A 575 26.19 -30.04 3.14
C LEU A 575 25.24 -31.12 3.65
N SER A 576 24.93 -31.08 4.95
CA SER A 576 24.00 -32.02 5.59
C SER A 576 22.68 -32.17 4.83
N THR A 577 22.16 -33.41 4.73
CA THR A 577 20.89 -33.74 4.05
C THR A 577 19.66 -33.06 4.67
N THR A 578 19.75 -32.58 5.92
CA THR A 578 18.71 -31.71 6.53
C THR A 578 18.60 -30.35 5.83
N VAL A 579 19.62 -29.94 5.07
CA VAL A 579 19.63 -28.72 4.23
C VAL A 579 19.12 -29.01 2.80
N THR A 580 19.05 -30.28 2.38
CA THR A 580 18.74 -30.69 0.99
C THR A 580 17.60 -31.70 0.85
N ALA A 581 16.77 -31.92 1.89
CA ALA A 581 15.73 -32.94 1.89
C ALA A 581 14.63 -32.70 0.84
N SER A 582 14.12 -33.80 0.28
CA SER A 582 13.03 -33.83 -0.72
C SER A 582 11.66 -33.49 -0.11
N ASP A 583 10.70 -33.05 -0.94
CA ASP A 583 9.43 -32.48 -0.48
C ASP A 583 8.50 -33.48 0.25
N GLU A 584 8.67 -34.78 0.06
CA GLU A 584 7.90 -35.83 0.77
C GLU A 584 8.46 -36.12 2.17
N GLU A 585 9.74 -35.84 2.45
CA GLU A 585 10.39 -36.02 3.76
C GLU A 585 10.22 -34.78 4.67
N LYS A 586 9.87 -33.61 4.12
CA LYS A 586 9.58 -32.39 4.88
C LYS A 586 8.20 -32.39 5.55
N ASP A 587 7.30 -33.30 5.17
CA ASP A 587 5.95 -33.39 5.76
C ASP A 587 5.95 -34.02 7.17
N THR A 588 6.99 -34.79 7.52
CA THR A 588 7.17 -35.34 8.88
C THR A 588 7.90 -34.40 9.84
N LEU A 589 8.66 -33.43 9.34
CA LEU A 589 9.49 -32.49 10.12
C LEU A 589 8.97 -31.05 9.99
N ASN A 590 8.10 -30.64 10.93
CA ASN A 590 7.56 -29.29 10.94
C ASN A 590 8.63 -28.25 11.38
N PRO A 591 8.93 -27.20 10.57
CA PRO A 591 9.95 -26.19 10.85
C PRO A 591 9.82 -25.47 12.19
N ARG A 592 8.61 -25.45 12.78
CA ARG A 592 8.34 -24.90 14.12
C ARG A 592 9.12 -25.60 15.24
N TYR A 593 9.63 -26.79 14.99
CA TYR A 593 10.31 -27.62 15.97
C TYR A 593 11.84 -27.60 15.83
N ASN A 594 12.37 -26.76 14.94
CA ASN A 594 13.81 -26.62 14.72
C ASN A 594 14.42 -25.64 15.73
N GLY A 595 15.48 -26.07 16.40
CA GLY A 595 16.30 -25.26 17.29
C GLY A 595 17.68 -24.93 16.69
N LEU A 596 18.34 -23.94 17.28
CA LEU A 596 19.73 -23.59 16.98
C LEU A 596 20.71 -24.58 17.63
N PHE A 597 20.42 -25.00 18.86
CA PHE A 597 21.28 -25.89 19.65
C PHE A 597 20.77 -27.32 19.71
N PHE A 598 19.55 -27.54 19.24
CA PHE A 598 18.90 -28.85 19.24
C PHE A 598 18.60 -29.33 17.82
N TYR A 599 18.66 -30.65 17.65
CA TYR A 599 17.99 -31.34 16.57
C TYR A 599 16.47 -31.10 16.66
N PRO A 600 15.74 -31.26 15.55
CA PRO A 600 14.29 -31.04 15.54
C PRO A 600 13.58 -31.84 16.64
N ILE A 601 12.74 -31.18 17.46
CA ILE A 601 12.04 -31.81 18.59
C ILE A 601 10.54 -31.81 18.32
N THR A 602 9.96 -32.96 18.01
CA THR A 602 8.54 -33.06 17.67
C THR A 602 7.62 -32.62 18.81
N TYR A 603 6.36 -32.34 18.49
CA TYR A 603 5.36 -31.97 19.50
C TYR A 603 5.20 -33.03 20.60
N ASP A 604 5.17 -34.31 20.22
CA ASP A 604 4.99 -35.41 21.16
C ASP A 604 6.22 -35.57 22.06
N GLU A 605 7.43 -35.39 21.52
CA GLU A 605 8.65 -35.35 22.32
C GLU A 605 8.64 -34.17 23.30
N LEU A 606 8.26 -32.96 22.87
CA LEU A 606 8.11 -31.80 23.78
C LEU A 606 7.07 -32.05 24.88
N LYS A 607 6.01 -32.79 24.57
CA LYS A 607 4.95 -33.13 25.53
C LYS A 607 5.40 -34.17 26.56
N GLU A 608 6.32 -35.07 26.19
CA GLU A 608 6.93 -36.04 27.10
C GLU A 608 8.02 -35.42 28.00
N MET A 609 8.55 -34.25 27.64
CA MET A 609 9.58 -33.55 28.42
C MET A 609 9.05 -33.00 29.75
N SER A 610 9.91 -33.07 30.77
CA SER A 610 9.68 -32.39 32.05
C SER A 610 9.84 -30.88 31.94
N GLY A 611 9.26 -30.13 32.88
CA GLY A 611 9.43 -28.67 32.93
C GLY A 611 10.89 -28.23 33.01
N ALA A 612 11.76 -29.00 33.68
CA ALA A 612 13.20 -28.72 33.76
C ALA A 612 13.92 -28.88 32.41
N GLN A 613 13.49 -29.83 31.59
CA GLN A 613 14.02 -30.02 30.23
C GLN A 613 13.54 -28.92 29.30
N LEU A 614 12.25 -28.59 29.32
CA LEU A 614 11.68 -27.48 28.56
C LEU A 614 12.37 -26.16 28.91
N LEU A 615 12.58 -25.90 30.21
CA LEU A 615 13.29 -24.72 30.68
C LEU A 615 14.77 -24.72 30.26
N THR A 616 15.44 -25.88 30.27
CA THR A 616 16.81 -25.99 29.76
C THR A 616 16.87 -25.61 28.28
N ILE A 617 15.92 -26.09 27.47
CA ILE A 617 15.78 -25.70 26.05
C ILE A 617 15.54 -24.19 25.93
N CYS A 618 14.64 -23.63 26.75
CA CYS A 618 14.34 -22.20 26.72
C CYS A 618 15.57 -21.33 27.01
N LEU A 619 16.32 -21.66 28.06
CA LEU A 619 17.50 -20.89 28.43
C LEU A 619 18.62 -21.03 27.39
N GLU A 620 18.73 -22.19 26.76
CA GLU A 620 19.75 -22.46 25.75
C GLU A 620 19.48 -21.76 24.42
N GLU A 621 18.24 -21.80 23.94
CA GLU A 621 17.83 -21.19 22.67
C GLU A 621 17.81 -19.65 22.71
N LEU A 622 17.80 -19.04 23.90
CA LEU A 622 18.06 -17.60 24.08
C LEU A 622 19.56 -17.32 24.01
N TYR A 623 20.10 -17.37 22.79
CA TYR A 623 21.53 -17.18 22.58
C TYR A 623 21.87 -15.78 22.09
N SER A 624 22.33 -14.94 23.02
CA SER A 624 23.16 -13.76 22.75
C SER A 624 23.96 -13.42 24.02
N THR A 625 25.11 -12.74 23.85
CA THR A 625 25.87 -12.17 24.97
C THR A 625 25.30 -10.83 25.47
N GLN A 626 24.35 -10.25 24.72
CA GLN A 626 23.66 -9.00 25.07
C GLN A 626 22.14 -9.22 25.04
N VAL A 627 21.44 -8.74 26.07
CA VAL A 627 20.00 -8.95 26.26
C VAL A 627 19.18 -8.31 25.14
N GLU A 628 19.69 -7.25 24.52
CA GLU A 628 19.03 -6.52 23.43
C GLU A 628 19.02 -7.28 22.08
N ASP A 629 19.90 -8.28 21.92
CA ASP A 629 20.10 -9.01 20.66
C ASP A 629 19.54 -10.46 20.71
N ILE A 630 18.80 -10.81 21.76
CA ILE A 630 18.24 -12.16 21.92
C ILE A 630 17.00 -12.32 21.01
N GLU A 631 17.10 -13.17 19.98
CA GLU A 631 15.96 -13.60 19.16
C GLU A 631 15.42 -14.96 19.61
N LEU A 632 14.11 -15.18 19.39
CA LEU A 632 13.46 -16.47 19.64
C LEU A 632 13.62 -17.39 18.43
N SER A 633 14.15 -18.59 18.67
CA SER A 633 14.10 -19.65 17.65
C SER A 633 12.67 -20.17 17.43
N PRO A 634 12.39 -20.85 16.30
CA PRO A 634 11.09 -21.46 16.06
C PRO A 634 10.66 -22.40 17.19
N LEU A 635 11.59 -23.25 17.66
CA LEU A 635 11.37 -24.16 18.80
C LEU A 635 10.95 -23.40 20.06
N LEU A 636 11.65 -22.32 20.39
CA LEU A 636 11.35 -21.54 21.58
C LEU A 636 10.04 -20.76 21.45
N THR A 637 9.73 -20.26 20.25
CA THR A 637 8.46 -19.61 19.93
C THR A 637 7.29 -20.55 20.24
N GLN A 638 7.41 -21.83 19.86
CA GLN A 638 6.40 -22.84 20.13
C GLN A 638 6.21 -23.12 21.63
N ILE A 639 7.29 -23.16 22.41
CA ILE A 639 7.22 -23.36 23.87
C ILE A 639 6.57 -22.15 24.54
N VAL A 640 6.98 -20.93 24.17
CA VAL A 640 6.49 -19.68 24.77
C VAL A 640 5.06 -19.36 24.35
N SER A 641 4.64 -19.69 23.12
CA SER A 641 3.30 -19.38 22.63
C SER A 641 2.23 -20.38 23.09
N ASN A 642 2.64 -21.58 23.49
CA ASN A 642 1.78 -22.67 23.96
C ASN A 642 1.64 -22.66 25.49
N ASP A 643 0.41 -22.56 25.97
CA ASP A 643 0.11 -22.45 27.40
C ASP A 643 0.53 -23.69 28.20
N LEU A 644 0.44 -24.89 27.61
CA LEU A 644 0.83 -26.13 28.29
C LEU A 644 2.35 -26.14 28.57
N PHE A 645 3.15 -25.93 27.52
CA PHE A 645 4.61 -25.99 27.62
C PHE A 645 5.18 -24.84 28.44
N TRP A 646 4.65 -23.62 28.23
CA TRP A 646 5.06 -22.46 29.01
C TRP A 646 4.84 -22.68 30.51
N ASN A 647 3.63 -23.11 30.91
CA ASN A 647 3.31 -23.30 32.33
C ASN A 647 4.20 -24.37 32.98
N GLN A 648 4.54 -25.44 32.24
CA GLN A 648 5.48 -26.47 32.71
C GLN A 648 6.90 -25.92 32.90
N ALA A 649 7.41 -25.16 31.92
CA ALA A 649 8.74 -24.55 31.98
C ALA A 649 8.86 -23.48 33.07
N GLU A 650 7.88 -22.58 33.16
CA GLU A 650 7.82 -21.51 34.16
C GLU A 650 7.77 -22.07 35.58
N SER A 651 6.94 -23.11 35.81
CA SER A 651 6.83 -23.75 37.13
C SER A 651 8.10 -24.48 37.57
N ALA A 652 8.97 -24.86 36.62
CA ALA A 652 10.24 -25.51 36.92
C ALA A 652 11.35 -24.52 37.28
N TYR A 653 11.16 -23.22 37.03
CA TYR A 653 12.18 -22.22 37.31
C TYR A 653 12.35 -21.99 38.82
N SER A 654 13.58 -22.13 39.28
CA SER A 654 14.02 -21.80 40.62
C SER A 654 15.42 -21.24 40.55
N GLU A 655 15.61 -20.04 41.09
CA GLU A 655 16.92 -19.37 41.11
C GLU A 655 17.98 -20.27 41.79
N SER A 656 17.64 -20.97 42.87
CA SER A 656 18.57 -21.89 43.53
C SER A 656 19.00 -23.08 42.67
N THR A 657 18.13 -23.52 41.75
CA THR A 657 18.36 -24.69 40.89
C THR A 657 19.20 -24.32 39.67
N PHE A 658 18.98 -23.13 39.09
CA PHE A 658 19.64 -22.69 37.86
C PHE A 658 20.80 -21.70 38.08
N ARG A 659 21.04 -21.18 39.29
CA ARG A 659 22.11 -20.20 39.61
C ARG A 659 23.53 -20.59 39.19
N ASN A 660 23.78 -21.88 38.98
CA ASN A 660 25.11 -22.37 38.66
C ASN A 660 25.46 -22.22 37.16
N ARG A 661 24.49 -21.89 36.31
CA ARG A 661 24.74 -21.54 34.90
C ARG A 661 25.47 -20.20 34.80
N THR A 662 26.35 -20.07 33.81
CA THR A 662 27.14 -18.85 33.59
C THR A 662 26.45 -17.82 32.70
N ASP A 663 25.31 -18.18 32.09
CA ASP A 663 24.63 -17.46 31.01
C ASP A 663 23.44 -16.60 31.47
N ASN A 664 23.52 -16.04 32.68
CA ASN A 664 22.52 -15.16 33.29
C ASN A 664 21.07 -15.69 33.22
N PRO A 665 20.77 -16.87 33.78
CA PRO A 665 19.45 -17.50 33.67
C PRO A 665 18.30 -16.68 34.26
N HIS A 666 18.59 -15.81 35.25
CA HIS A 666 17.58 -14.91 35.81
C HIS A 666 17.11 -13.85 34.80
N GLU A 667 18.05 -13.16 34.14
CA GLU A 667 17.74 -12.14 33.15
C GLU A 667 16.99 -12.74 31.95
N LYS A 668 17.42 -13.93 31.50
CA LYS A 668 16.74 -14.70 30.45
C LYS A 668 15.29 -15.02 30.82
N MET A 669 15.02 -15.42 32.06
CA MET A 669 13.65 -15.69 32.51
C MET A 669 12.79 -14.43 32.60
N VAL A 670 13.33 -13.33 33.12
CA VAL A 670 12.61 -12.04 33.14
C VAL A 670 12.20 -11.63 31.71
N LEU A 671 13.09 -11.81 30.74
CA LEU A 671 12.83 -11.53 29.33
C LEU A 671 11.70 -12.43 28.77
N LEU A 672 11.79 -13.74 28.97
CA LEU A 672 10.77 -14.68 28.52
C LEU A 672 9.38 -14.38 29.11
N THR A 673 9.31 -14.11 30.42
CA THR A 673 8.05 -13.78 31.09
C THR A 673 7.48 -12.46 30.57
N THR A 674 8.33 -11.48 30.25
CA THR A 674 7.90 -10.21 29.65
C THR A 674 7.29 -10.43 28.27
N TRP A 675 7.94 -11.20 27.40
CA TRP A 675 7.40 -11.54 26.08
C TRP A 675 6.11 -12.34 26.18
N ARG A 676 6.04 -13.31 27.09
CA ARG A 676 4.83 -14.07 27.36
C ARG A 676 3.68 -13.15 27.79
N SER A 677 3.95 -12.19 28.67
CA SER A 677 2.95 -11.22 29.13
C SER A 677 2.42 -10.37 27.97
N ASN A 678 3.32 -9.81 27.15
CA ASN A 678 2.95 -9.03 25.97
C ASN A 678 2.14 -9.86 24.95
N LEU A 679 2.47 -11.14 24.77
CA LEU A 679 1.74 -12.06 23.91
C LEU A 679 0.30 -12.26 24.38
N LEU A 680 0.11 -12.53 25.68
CA LEU A 680 -1.21 -12.75 26.26
C LEU A 680 -2.05 -11.46 26.21
N GLU A 681 -1.43 -10.31 26.45
CA GLU A 681 -2.09 -9.02 26.39
C GLU A 681 -2.49 -8.65 24.96
N TYR A 682 -1.63 -8.89 23.97
CA TYR A 682 -1.96 -8.78 22.55
C TYR A 682 -3.19 -9.62 22.20
N ARG A 683 -3.19 -10.93 22.55
CA ARG A 683 -4.31 -11.84 22.26
C ARG A 683 -5.61 -11.33 22.88
N LYS A 684 -5.55 -10.79 24.10
CA LYS A 684 -6.69 -10.18 24.77
C LYS A 684 -7.21 -8.94 24.04
N ILE A 685 -6.32 -8.05 23.61
CA ILE A 685 -6.70 -6.82 22.91
C ILE A 685 -7.35 -7.15 21.55
N VAL A 686 -6.79 -8.09 20.78
CA VAL A 686 -7.37 -8.51 19.50
C VAL A 686 -8.75 -9.15 19.70
N LEU A 687 -8.92 -9.94 20.76
CA LEU A 687 -10.23 -10.50 21.10
C LEU A 687 -11.24 -9.40 21.47
N GLN A 688 -10.82 -8.37 22.21
CA GLN A 688 -11.65 -7.19 22.49
C GLN A 688 -11.99 -6.40 21.22
N PHE A 689 -11.05 -6.26 20.29
CA PHE A 689 -11.26 -5.59 19.01
C PHE A 689 -12.41 -6.22 18.22
N HIS A 690 -12.47 -7.57 18.18
CA HIS A 690 -13.53 -8.28 17.48
C HIS A 690 -14.91 -8.17 18.16
N GLN A 691 -14.95 -7.86 19.46
CA GLN A 691 -16.18 -7.69 20.24
C GLN A 691 -16.67 -6.25 20.30
N GLU A 692 -15.83 -5.28 19.94
CA GLU A 692 -16.13 -3.86 20.03
C GLU A 692 -17.01 -3.40 18.86
N ASP A 693 -17.97 -2.51 19.12
CA ASP A 693 -18.93 -2.00 18.13
C ASP A 693 -18.64 -0.56 17.71
N SER A 694 -17.85 0.17 18.50
CA SER A 694 -17.43 1.54 18.22
C SER A 694 -16.21 1.59 17.30
N LEU A 695 -16.31 2.34 16.20
CA LEU A 695 -15.18 2.60 15.30
C LEU A 695 -14.01 3.22 16.05
N SER A 696 -14.24 4.27 16.84
CA SER A 696 -13.20 4.96 17.60
C SER A 696 -12.50 4.04 18.60
N LYS A 697 -13.24 3.14 19.26
CA LYS A 697 -12.63 2.22 20.23
C LYS A 697 -11.87 1.09 19.55
N ARG A 698 -12.34 0.60 18.39
CA ARG A 698 -11.58 -0.33 17.53
C ARG A 698 -10.26 0.26 17.07
N GLU A 699 -10.22 1.55 16.73
CA GLU A 699 -8.96 2.24 16.38
C GLU A 699 -7.96 2.24 17.54
N GLU A 700 -8.43 2.57 18.75
CA GLU A 700 -7.62 2.57 19.96
C GLU A 700 -7.09 1.15 20.27
N LEU A 701 -7.97 0.15 20.22
CA LEU A 701 -7.61 -1.25 20.48
C LEU A 701 -6.59 -1.76 19.44
N LEU A 702 -6.76 -1.44 18.16
CA LEU A 702 -5.78 -1.84 17.14
C LEU A 702 -4.43 -1.15 17.36
N SER A 703 -4.42 0.11 17.80
CA SER A 703 -3.17 0.80 18.17
C SER A 703 -2.49 0.14 19.37
N MET A 704 -3.24 -0.21 20.41
CA MET A 704 -2.70 -0.91 21.58
C MET A 704 -2.19 -2.31 21.20
N ALA A 705 -2.89 -3.03 20.32
CA ALA A 705 -2.45 -4.31 19.80
C ALA A 705 -1.14 -4.16 19.03
N TRP A 706 -0.99 -3.09 18.25
CA TRP A 706 0.27 -2.78 17.56
C TRP A 706 1.42 -2.57 18.53
N ASP A 707 1.24 -1.78 19.59
CA ASP A 707 2.30 -1.53 20.58
C ASP A 707 2.75 -2.83 21.27
N LYS A 708 1.79 -3.71 21.59
CA LYS A 708 2.10 -5.02 22.18
C LYS A 708 2.75 -5.97 21.19
N LEU A 709 2.30 -5.97 19.94
CA LEU A 709 2.93 -6.73 18.86
C LEU A 709 4.37 -6.24 18.66
N GLU A 710 4.61 -4.93 18.65
CA GLU A 710 5.93 -4.33 18.44
C GLU A 710 6.92 -4.64 19.56
N ALA A 711 6.44 -4.85 20.78
CA ALA A 711 7.24 -5.27 21.91
C ALA A 711 7.58 -6.78 21.94
N LEU A 712 7.10 -7.58 20.97
CA LEU A 712 7.41 -9.00 20.85
C LEU A 712 8.64 -9.26 19.96
N PRO A 713 9.34 -10.37 20.17
CA PRO A 713 10.40 -10.81 19.27
C PRO A 713 9.83 -11.24 17.91
N LEU A 714 10.70 -11.21 16.89
CA LEU A 714 10.33 -11.27 15.48
C LEU A 714 9.53 -12.54 15.08
N SER A 715 9.84 -13.68 15.67
CA SER A 715 9.14 -14.94 15.41
C SER A 715 7.70 -14.95 15.97
N LEU A 716 7.48 -14.42 17.18
CA LEU A 716 6.14 -14.27 17.77
C LEU A 716 5.33 -13.21 17.01
N LYS A 717 5.97 -12.10 16.61
CA LYS A 717 5.37 -11.10 15.73
C LYS A 717 4.82 -11.74 14.47
N ALA A 718 5.64 -12.58 13.82
CA ALA A 718 5.27 -13.25 12.59
C ALA A 718 4.05 -14.16 12.73
N GLU A 719 4.00 -14.95 13.81
CA GLU A 719 2.86 -15.85 14.07
C GLU A 719 1.55 -15.08 14.23
N LEU A 720 1.60 -13.92 14.90
CA LEU A 720 0.42 -13.10 15.22
C LEU A 720 0.05 -12.10 14.12
N ARG A 721 0.94 -11.87 13.15
CA ARG A 721 0.78 -10.83 12.13
C ARG A 721 -0.46 -11.04 11.27
N LYS A 722 -0.78 -12.29 10.93
CA LYS A 722 -1.98 -12.60 10.13
C LYS A 722 -3.26 -12.15 10.84
N ASP A 723 -3.31 -12.33 12.15
CA ASP A 723 -4.46 -11.92 12.98
C ASP A 723 -4.53 -10.39 13.04
N PHE A 724 -3.40 -9.71 13.20
CA PHE A 724 -3.32 -8.25 13.18
C PHE A 724 -3.76 -7.66 11.83
N GLU A 725 -3.28 -8.23 10.72
CA GLU A 725 -3.62 -7.79 9.36
C GLU A 725 -5.11 -8.01 9.06
N ALA A 726 -5.69 -9.12 9.54
CA ALA A 726 -7.13 -9.35 9.45
C ALA A 726 -7.91 -8.29 10.23
N ALA A 727 -7.52 -7.98 11.48
CA ALA A 727 -8.14 -6.93 12.28
C ALA A 727 -8.00 -5.54 11.63
N SER A 728 -6.82 -5.21 11.11
CA SER A 728 -6.55 -3.96 10.38
C SER A 728 -7.41 -3.82 9.12
N SER A 729 -7.54 -4.90 8.34
CA SER A 729 -8.40 -4.94 7.15
C SER A 729 -9.85 -4.67 7.50
N ILE A 730 -10.38 -5.29 8.56
CA ILE A 730 -11.75 -5.05 9.05
C ILE A 730 -11.92 -3.57 9.43
N LEU A 731 -10.97 -2.98 10.16
CA LEU A 731 -11.04 -1.58 10.55
C LEU A 731 -11.05 -0.65 9.33
N ASN A 732 -10.19 -0.91 8.34
CA ASN A 732 -10.13 -0.10 7.13
C ASN A 732 -11.41 -0.20 6.30
N GLN A 733 -12.04 -1.38 6.22
CA GLN A 733 -13.35 -1.53 5.59
C GLN A 733 -14.43 -0.72 6.31
N TRP A 734 -14.41 -0.71 7.64
CA TRP A 734 -15.35 0.09 8.44
C TRP A 734 -15.13 1.60 8.23
N LYS A 735 -13.88 2.06 8.19
CA LYS A 735 -13.56 3.46 7.87
C LYS A 735 -14.01 3.85 6.47
N LEU A 736 -13.69 3.03 5.47
CA LEU A 736 -14.06 3.30 4.08
C LEU A 736 -15.58 3.39 3.91
N SER A 737 -16.34 2.46 4.49
CA SER A 737 -17.81 2.47 4.43
C SER A 737 -18.40 3.68 5.17
N HIS A 738 -17.83 4.06 6.32
CA HIS A 738 -18.20 5.27 7.06
C HIS A 738 -17.96 6.55 6.25
N ASP A 739 -16.75 6.72 5.71
CA ASP A 739 -16.37 7.89 4.91
C ASP A 739 -17.21 7.98 3.63
N THR A 740 -17.46 6.83 2.97
CA THR A 740 -18.33 6.75 1.78
C THR A 740 -19.75 7.19 2.12
N TYR A 741 -20.31 6.73 3.24
CA TYR A 741 -21.63 7.16 3.68
C TYR A 741 -21.68 8.68 3.90
N GLN A 742 -20.69 9.27 4.58
CA GLN A 742 -20.63 10.70 4.83
C GLN A 742 -20.52 11.52 3.53
N GLU A 743 -19.72 11.06 2.57
CA GLU A 743 -19.60 11.71 1.25
C GLU A 743 -20.93 11.66 0.47
N LYS A 744 -21.59 10.49 0.45
CA LYS A 744 -22.89 10.33 -0.21
C LYS A 744 -23.99 11.12 0.50
N GLU A 745 -23.93 11.23 1.82
CA GLU A 745 -24.87 12.03 2.60
C GLU A 745 -24.71 13.51 2.24
N HIS A 746 -23.48 14.02 2.19
CA HIS A 746 -23.20 15.38 1.75
C HIS A 746 -23.73 15.64 0.33
N THR A 747 -23.46 14.73 -0.60
CA THR A 747 -23.94 14.82 -1.99
C THR A 747 -25.47 14.87 -2.06
N TYR A 748 -26.15 14.04 -1.26
CA TYR A 748 -27.61 14.04 -1.16
C TYR A 748 -28.15 15.37 -0.60
N LEU A 749 -27.53 15.91 0.45
CA LEU A 749 -27.96 17.15 1.09
C LEU A 749 -27.82 18.37 0.17
N GLU A 750 -26.79 18.40 -0.69
CA GLU A 750 -26.59 19.48 -1.67
C GLU A 750 -27.45 19.35 -2.94
N ALA A 751 -27.92 18.14 -3.26
CA ALA A 751 -28.70 17.90 -4.46
C ALA A 751 -30.14 18.46 -4.37
N SER A 752 -30.72 18.81 -5.52
CA SER A 752 -32.09 19.31 -5.64
C SER A 752 -32.87 18.64 -6.78
N GLY A 753 -34.20 18.56 -6.65
CA GLY A 753 -35.08 18.01 -7.69
C GLY A 753 -34.75 16.56 -8.04
N GLN A 754 -34.76 16.22 -9.33
CA GLN A 754 -34.51 14.85 -9.81
C GLN A 754 -33.12 14.32 -9.42
N ARG A 755 -32.11 15.19 -9.34
CA ARG A 755 -30.75 14.80 -8.92
C ARG A 755 -30.73 14.33 -7.47
N LYS A 756 -31.59 14.88 -6.61
CA LYS A 756 -31.71 14.47 -5.21
C LYS A 756 -32.24 13.04 -5.07
N ILE A 757 -33.20 12.66 -5.91
CA ILE A 757 -33.73 11.29 -5.99
C ILE A 757 -32.62 10.31 -6.43
N SER A 758 -31.80 10.69 -7.42
CA SER A 758 -30.67 9.86 -7.86
C SER A 758 -29.58 9.73 -6.77
N ALA A 759 -29.15 10.84 -6.16
CA ALA A 759 -28.14 10.85 -5.09
C ALA A 759 -28.59 10.03 -3.87
N PHE A 760 -29.89 10.00 -3.58
CA PHE A 760 -30.42 9.16 -2.51
C PHE A 760 -30.22 7.67 -2.74
N LYS A 761 -30.30 7.19 -3.99
CA LYS A 761 -30.07 5.77 -4.28
C LYS A 761 -28.65 5.36 -3.89
N GLU A 762 -27.67 6.19 -4.22
CA GLU A 762 -26.27 5.98 -3.83
C GLU A 762 -26.09 6.05 -2.31
N LEU A 763 -26.78 6.99 -1.63
CA LEU A 763 -26.78 7.08 -0.17
C LEU A 763 -27.41 5.85 0.50
N ASP A 764 -28.53 5.34 -0.03
CA ASP A 764 -29.21 4.16 0.50
C ASP A 764 -28.36 2.90 0.32
N GLU A 765 -27.64 2.78 -0.80
CA GLU A 765 -26.66 1.72 -1.02
C GLU A 765 -25.50 1.82 -0.03
N ALA A 766 -24.89 3.00 0.12
CA ALA A 766 -23.83 3.23 1.11
C ALA A 766 -24.29 2.92 2.55
N PHE A 767 -25.53 3.28 2.91
CA PHE A 767 -26.11 2.95 4.21
C PHE A 767 -26.31 1.44 4.41
N ARG A 768 -26.67 0.70 3.36
CA ARG A 768 -26.82 -0.76 3.42
C ARG A 768 -25.48 -1.46 3.64
N GLU A 769 -24.42 -0.93 3.05
CA GLU A 769 -23.04 -1.44 3.17
C GLU A 769 -22.39 -1.14 4.53
N LEU A 770 -22.90 -0.17 5.29
CA LEU A 770 -22.41 0.08 6.64
C LEU A 770 -22.52 -1.17 7.53
N PRO A 771 -21.52 -1.43 8.40
CA PRO A 771 -21.63 -2.40 9.48
C PRO A 771 -22.85 -2.12 10.39
N PRO A 772 -23.53 -3.14 10.95
CA PRO A 772 -24.73 -2.96 11.76
C PRO A 772 -24.60 -1.95 12.91
N SER A 773 -23.45 -1.95 13.61
CA SER A 773 -23.18 -1.01 14.70
C SER A 773 -23.04 0.44 14.22
N LEU A 774 -22.49 0.66 13.02
CA LEU A 774 -22.33 1.99 12.42
C LEU A 774 -23.62 2.54 11.81
N LYS A 775 -24.66 1.72 11.61
CA LYS A 775 -25.96 2.21 11.14
C LYS A 775 -26.72 3.00 12.21
N GLN A 776 -26.57 2.62 13.48
CA GLN A 776 -27.35 3.16 14.59
C GLN A 776 -27.32 4.71 14.68
N PRO A 777 -26.16 5.38 14.60
CA PRO A 777 -26.11 6.85 14.64
C PRO A 777 -26.83 7.54 13.48
N TYR A 778 -26.94 6.86 12.32
CA TYR A 778 -27.49 7.41 11.09
C TYR A 778 -28.95 7.02 10.84
N GLN A 779 -29.48 6.06 11.59
CA GLN A 779 -30.80 5.47 11.38
C GLN A 779 -31.91 6.54 11.33
N THR A 780 -31.91 7.47 12.29
CA THR A 780 -32.92 8.55 12.37
C THR A 780 -32.83 9.51 11.19
N ALA A 781 -31.63 9.89 10.76
CA ALA A 781 -31.44 10.76 9.61
C ALA A 781 -31.92 10.06 8.33
N LYS A 782 -31.53 8.80 8.16
CA LYS A 782 -31.92 7.96 7.03
C LYS A 782 -33.44 7.79 6.91
N GLU A 783 -34.14 7.54 8.01
CA GLU A 783 -35.61 7.50 8.03
C GLU A 783 -36.25 8.84 7.61
N GLY A 784 -35.61 9.96 7.96
CA GLY A 784 -36.00 11.28 7.47
C GLY A 784 -35.86 11.41 5.95
N TYR A 785 -34.72 10.95 5.41
CA TYR A 785 -34.43 10.97 3.97
C TYR A 785 -35.34 10.04 3.17
N ASP A 786 -35.69 8.87 3.72
CA ASP A 786 -36.66 7.94 3.12
C ASP A 786 -38.02 8.62 2.90
N LYS A 787 -38.51 9.34 3.90
CA LYS A 787 -39.77 10.10 3.82
C LYS A 787 -39.67 11.26 2.82
N GLU A 788 -38.53 11.95 2.78
CA GLU A 788 -38.29 13.03 1.81
C GLU A 788 -38.34 12.51 0.37
N ILE A 789 -37.70 11.37 0.09
CA ILE A 789 -37.73 10.79 -1.26
C ILE A 789 -39.11 10.25 -1.62
N LEU A 790 -39.85 9.68 -0.67
CA LEU A 790 -41.23 9.29 -0.91
C LEU A 790 -42.07 10.49 -1.34
N PHE A 791 -41.95 11.61 -0.63
CA PHE A 791 -42.61 12.88 -0.99
C PHE A 791 -42.19 13.38 -2.38
N LEU A 792 -40.89 13.41 -2.68
CA LEU A 792 -40.38 13.88 -3.98
C LEU A 792 -40.85 13.00 -5.15
N ASN A 793 -40.83 11.68 -5.00
CA ASN A 793 -41.35 10.77 -6.03
C ASN A 793 -42.86 11.00 -6.24
N SER A 794 -43.64 11.12 -5.16
CA SER A 794 -45.06 11.44 -5.27
C SER A 794 -45.32 12.82 -5.89
N TYR A 795 -44.44 13.79 -5.66
CA TYR A 795 -44.51 15.09 -6.32
C TYR A 795 -44.22 15.01 -7.82
N GLU A 796 -43.25 14.20 -8.25
CA GLU A 796 -42.98 13.95 -9.67
C GLU A 796 -44.17 13.28 -10.36
N GLU A 797 -44.80 12.30 -9.71
CA GLU A 797 -46.03 11.67 -10.24
C GLU A 797 -47.22 12.66 -10.25
N PHE A 798 -47.38 13.47 -9.20
CA PHE A 798 -48.39 14.51 -9.14
C PHE A 798 -48.26 15.48 -10.32
N LYS A 799 -47.04 15.89 -10.70
CA LYS A 799 -46.82 16.76 -11.86
C LYS A 799 -47.30 16.14 -13.18
N LYS A 800 -47.18 14.82 -13.34
CA LYS A 800 -47.58 14.11 -14.57
C LYS A 800 -49.10 14.01 -14.75
N VAL A 801 -49.88 14.09 -13.66
CA VAL A 801 -51.34 14.02 -13.74
C VAL A 801 -51.90 15.16 -14.59
N GLN A 802 -52.59 14.81 -15.67
CA GLN A 802 -53.14 15.75 -16.66
C GLN A 802 -54.65 15.93 -16.57
N ILE A 803 -55.38 15.04 -15.90
CA ILE A 803 -56.84 15.12 -15.78
C ILE A 803 -57.19 15.88 -14.50
N LEU A 804 -58.09 16.87 -14.59
CA LEU A 804 -58.46 17.73 -13.46
C LEU A 804 -58.94 16.95 -12.23
N GLU A 805 -59.86 16.00 -12.44
CA GLU A 805 -60.42 15.18 -11.34
C GLU A 805 -59.32 14.41 -10.59
N GLU A 806 -58.42 13.78 -11.35
CA GLU A 806 -57.29 13.03 -10.80
C GLU A 806 -56.28 13.95 -10.13
N LYS A 807 -56.05 15.15 -10.69
CA LYS A 807 -55.12 16.16 -10.13
C LYS A 807 -55.59 16.64 -8.77
N ILE A 808 -56.88 16.90 -8.65
CA ILE A 808 -57.53 17.27 -7.38
C ILE A 808 -57.39 16.13 -6.38
N ALA A 809 -57.72 14.89 -6.77
CA ALA A 809 -57.64 13.72 -5.89
C ALA A 809 -56.20 13.41 -5.44
N ALA A 810 -55.20 13.67 -6.29
CA ALA A 810 -53.79 13.39 -6.01
C ALA A 810 -53.13 14.36 -5.01
N PHE A 811 -53.75 15.52 -4.73
CA PHE A 811 -53.16 16.53 -3.85
C PHE A 811 -53.17 16.15 -2.37
N GLU A 812 -54.30 15.64 -1.84
CA GLU A 812 -54.40 15.29 -0.41
C GLU A 812 -53.40 14.19 0.01
N PRO A 813 -53.19 13.11 -0.77
CA PRO A 813 -52.11 12.15 -0.51
C PRO A 813 -50.73 12.80 -0.45
N LEU A 814 -50.41 13.69 -1.40
CA LEU A 814 -49.13 14.40 -1.45
C LEU A 814 -48.93 15.30 -0.21
N LYS A 815 -49.96 16.03 0.19
CA LYS A 815 -49.97 16.84 1.41
C LYS A 815 -49.79 15.98 2.66
N GLY A 816 -50.44 14.83 2.71
CA GLY A 816 -50.26 13.84 3.78
C GLY A 816 -48.80 13.39 3.93
N LEU A 817 -48.09 13.15 2.82
CA LEU A 817 -46.66 12.80 2.84
C LEU A 817 -45.79 13.96 3.32
N TYR A 818 -46.07 15.19 2.89
CA TYR A 818 -45.37 16.39 3.38
C TYR A 818 -45.49 16.54 4.91
N LEU A 819 -46.66 16.28 5.49
CA LEU A 819 -46.88 16.40 6.94
C LEU A 819 -46.10 15.35 7.75
N GLN A 820 -45.66 14.26 7.12
CA GLN A 820 -44.83 13.23 7.75
C GLN A 820 -43.32 13.56 7.70
N LEU A 821 -42.91 14.59 6.95
CA LEU A 821 -41.52 15.00 6.85
C LEU A 821 -41.00 15.55 8.19
N PRO A 822 -39.72 15.28 8.53
CA PRO A 822 -39.07 15.93 9.66
C PRO A 822 -39.11 17.47 9.58
N PRO A 823 -39.21 18.20 10.70
CA PRO A 823 -39.40 19.66 10.69
C PRO A 823 -38.35 20.44 9.90
N GLY A 824 -37.08 20.01 9.94
CA GLY A 824 -35.99 20.64 9.20
C GLY A 824 -36.17 20.52 7.68
N ILE A 825 -36.59 19.34 7.21
CA ILE A 825 -36.85 19.06 5.79
C ILE A 825 -38.14 19.74 5.34
N GLN A 826 -39.17 19.70 6.19
CA GLN A 826 -40.48 20.30 5.92
C GLN A 826 -40.34 21.80 5.61
N ARG A 827 -39.49 22.53 6.35
CA ARG A 827 -39.20 23.95 6.11
C ARG A 827 -38.69 24.23 4.69
N ASN A 828 -37.89 23.32 4.10
CA ASN A 828 -37.34 23.49 2.76
C ASN A 828 -38.41 23.40 1.66
N TYR A 829 -39.48 22.63 1.89
CA TYR A 829 -40.56 22.42 0.91
C TYR A 829 -41.84 23.22 1.19
N GLN A 830 -41.85 24.00 2.27
CA GLN A 830 -42.99 24.83 2.64
C GLN A 830 -43.43 25.80 1.52
N PRO A 831 -42.53 26.52 0.80
CA PRO A 831 -42.93 27.39 -0.29
C PRO A 831 -43.60 26.62 -1.44
N LEU A 832 -43.06 25.44 -1.77
CA LEU A 832 -43.61 24.57 -2.81
C LEU A 832 -45.03 24.12 -2.46
N LEU A 833 -45.25 23.61 -1.25
CA LEU A 833 -46.59 23.16 -0.86
C LEU A 833 -47.58 24.33 -0.80
N ALA A 834 -47.16 25.51 -0.34
CA ALA A 834 -48.02 26.69 -0.32
C ALA A 834 -48.48 27.10 -1.73
N GLN A 835 -47.60 26.97 -2.73
CA GLN A 835 -47.98 27.17 -4.13
C GLN A 835 -48.99 26.13 -4.60
N LEU A 836 -48.72 24.84 -4.38
CA LEU A 836 -49.60 23.75 -4.80
C LEU A 836 -50.98 23.82 -4.13
N GLN A 837 -51.04 24.26 -2.87
CA GLN A 837 -52.30 24.47 -2.14
C GLN A 837 -53.15 25.56 -2.80
N LYS A 838 -52.54 26.67 -3.23
CA LYS A 838 -53.24 27.73 -3.97
C LYS A 838 -53.76 27.23 -5.32
N GLU A 839 -52.94 26.48 -6.05
CA GLU A 839 -53.35 25.87 -7.33
C GLU A 839 -54.50 24.88 -7.13
N HIS A 840 -54.43 24.03 -6.09
CA HIS A 840 -55.49 23.09 -5.73
C HIS A 840 -56.82 23.80 -5.42
N GLU A 841 -56.79 24.91 -4.68
CA GLU A 841 -57.98 25.72 -4.39
C GLU A 841 -58.62 26.29 -5.66
N LEU A 842 -57.81 26.74 -6.63
CA LEU A 842 -58.31 27.22 -7.91
C LEU A 842 -58.93 26.08 -8.73
N TYR A 843 -58.29 24.92 -8.79
CA TYR A 843 -58.84 23.73 -9.46
C TYR A 843 -60.17 23.28 -8.86
N GLN A 844 -60.28 23.27 -7.53
CA GLN A 844 -61.53 22.97 -6.83
C GLN A 844 -62.63 23.96 -7.18
N LYS A 845 -62.33 25.27 -7.23
CA LYS A 845 -63.32 26.28 -7.63
C LYS A 845 -63.78 26.11 -9.08
N VAL A 846 -62.86 25.86 -10.01
CA VAL A 846 -63.16 25.60 -11.44
C VAL A 846 -64.10 24.39 -11.58
N LYS A 847 -63.83 23.31 -10.82
CA LYS A 847 -64.69 22.12 -10.80
C LYS A 847 -66.05 22.38 -10.14
N ASN A 848 -66.07 22.94 -8.94
CA ASN A 848 -67.29 23.12 -8.14
C ASN A 848 -68.28 24.09 -8.78
N ASN A 849 -67.77 25.11 -9.47
CA ASN A 849 -68.58 26.06 -10.24
C ASN A 849 -69.03 25.49 -11.60
N GLN A 850 -68.71 24.22 -11.91
CA GLN A 850 -69.07 23.53 -13.15
C GLN A 850 -68.60 24.26 -14.42
N ILE A 851 -67.49 25.00 -14.34
CA ILE A 851 -66.93 25.77 -15.46
C ILE A 851 -66.39 24.84 -16.55
N VAL A 852 -65.84 23.69 -16.14
CA VAL A 852 -65.31 22.65 -17.03
C VAL A 852 -65.81 21.27 -16.57
N ASN A 853 -65.72 20.28 -17.46
CA ASN A 853 -66.09 18.91 -17.14
C ASN A 853 -64.98 18.16 -16.35
N PRO A 854 -65.29 17.06 -15.65
CA PRO A 854 -64.28 16.32 -14.86
C PRO A 854 -63.11 15.76 -15.69
N GLY A 855 -63.33 15.45 -16.98
CA GLY A 855 -62.31 14.96 -17.91
C GLY A 855 -61.44 16.05 -18.55
N TYR A 856 -61.56 17.29 -18.11
CA TYR A 856 -60.83 18.42 -18.67
C TYR A 856 -59.34 18.37 -18.32
N THR A 857 -58.48 18.83 -19.23
CA THR A 857 -57.04 18.74 -19.05
C THR A 857 -56.47 19.92 -18.26
N VAL A 858 -55.56 19.63 -17.33
CA VAL A 858 -54.86 20.61 -16.50
C VAL A 858 -54.08 21.60 -17.37
N GLU A 859 -53.49 21.15 -18.48
CA GLU A 859 -52.78 22.02 -19.43
C GLU A 859 -53.65 23.18 -19.94
N LYS A 860 -54.92 22.92 -20.28
CA LYS A 860 -55.85 23.96 -20.73
C LYS A 860 -56.20 24.94 -19.63
N ILE A 861 -56.39 24.43 -18.41
CA ILE A 861 -56.67 25.24 -17.22
C ILE A 861 -55.49 26.15 -16.91
N GLU A 862 -54.27 25.60 -16.91
CA GLU A 862 -53.06 26.38 -16.68
C GLU A 862 -52.80 27.40 -17.78
N ARG A 863 -53.15 27.11 -19.04
CA ARG A 863 -53.10 28.11 -20.10
C ARG A 863 -53.97 29.32 -19.78
N VAL A 864 -55.22 29.09 -19.35
CA VAL A 864 -56.14 30.16 -18.94
C VAL A 864 -55.57 30.91 -17.72
N PHE A 865 -55.12 30.18 -16.70
CA PHE A 865 -54.56 30.80 -15.49
C PHE A 865 -53.32 31.65 -15.78
N ASN A 866 -52.40 31.16 -16.60
CA ASN A 866 -51.18 31.88 -16.96
C ASN A 866 -51.48 33.13 -17.80
N LEU A 867 -52.47 33.05 -18.69
CA LEU A 867 -52.90 34.20 -19.48
C LEU A 867 -53.50 35.29 -18.58
N ILE A 868 -54.32 34.93 -17.59
CA ILE A 868 -54.85 35.86 -16.58
C ILE A 868 -53.71 36.44 -15.71
N ARG A 869 -52.81 35.58 -15.21
CA ARG A 869 -51.66 35.97 -14.35
C ARG A 869 -50.63 36.85 -15.06
N SER A 870 -50.61 36.86 -16.39
CA SER A 870 -49.76 37.77 -17.17
C SER A 870 -50.08 39.25 -16.88
N ASN A 871 -51.26 39.53 -16.33
CA ASN A 871 -51.64 40.84 -15.82
C ASN A 871 -51.57 40.90 -14.28
N GLN A 872 -50.44 41.33 -13.71
CA GLN A 872 -50.27 41.33 -12.26
C GLN A 872 -51.25 42.24 -11.50
N GLU A 873 -51.78 43.29 -12.13
CA GLU A 873 -52.64 44.28 -11.47
C GLU A 873 -54.10 43.80 -11.32
N LEU A 874 -54.64 43.13 -12.33
CA LEU A 874 -56.04 42.72 -12.38
C LEU A 874 -56.25 41.20 -12.35
N ALA A 875 -55.18 40.40 -12.26
CA ALA A 875 -55.25 38.94 -12.29
C ALA A 875 -56.21 38.36 -11.25
N GLU A 876 -56.22 38.85 -10.00
CA GLU A 876 -57.09 38.30 -8.95
C GLU A 876 -58.58 38.49 -9.28
N ARG A 877 -58.96 39.71 -9.66
CA ARG A 877 -60.34 40.04 -10.06
C ARG A 877 -60.77 39.27 -11.31
N LEU A 878 -59.90 39.20 -12.32
CA LEU A 878 -60.18 38.51 -13.57
C LEU A 878 -60.24 36.98 -13.38
N MET A 879 -59.42 36.43 -12.49
CA MET A 879 -59.46 35.01 -12.11
C MET A 879 -60.77 34.66 -11.43
N GLU A 880 -61.21 35.47 -10.46
CA GLU A 880 -62.51 35.29 -9.81
C GLU A 880 -63.66 35.40 -10.80
N GLY A 881 -63.61 36.39 -11.69
CA GLY A 881 -64.56 36.55 -12.80
C GLY A 881 -64.62 35.30 -13.69
N ALA A 882 -63.48 34.82 -14.17
CA ALA A 882 -63.41 33.68 -15.08
C ALA A 882 -63.84 32.35 -14.42
N ILE A 883 -63.51 32.14 -13.15
CA ILE A 883 -63.88 30.92 -12.42
C ILE A 883 -65.36 30.93 -12.00
N SER A 884 -66.05 32.07 -12.06
CA SER A 884 -67.49 32.19 -11.77
C SER A 884 -68.37 32.16 -13.02
N ASP A 885 -67.78 32.13 -14.22
CA ASP A 885 -68.49 32.39 -15.47
C ASP A 885 -67.92 31.54 -16.63
N SER A 886 -68.71 30.56 -17.10
CA SER A 886 -68.29 29.62 -18.14
C SER A 886 -68.09 30.28 -19.51
N SER A 887 -68.88 31.31 -19.84
CA SER A 887 -68.74 32.06 -21.09
C SER A 887 -67.44 32.85 -21.11
N LEU A 888 -67.08 33.52 -20.01
CA LEU A 888 -65.80 34.21 -19.86
C LEU A 888 -64.62 33.23 -19.92
N TRP A 889 -64.73 32.09 -19.21
CA TRP A 889 -63.71 31.04 -19.24
C TRP A 889 -63.44 30.54 -20.65
N HIS A 890 -64.48 30.13 -21.39
CA HIS A 890 -64.32 29.58 -22.73
C HIS A 890 -63.84 30.63 -23.74
N ALA A 891 -64.23 31.89 -23.59
CA ALA A 891 -63.71 32.98 -24.41
C ALA A 891 -62.19 33.17 -24.19
N ILE A 892 -61.73 33.10 -22.94
CA ILE A 892 -60.30 33.17 -22.58
C ILE A 892 -59.56 31.92 -23.07
N GLU A 893 -60.13 30.72 -22.96
CA GLU A 893 -59.51 29.49 -23.48
C GLU A 893 -59.30 29.55 -25.01
N ALA A 894 -60.29 30.07 -25.74
CA ALA A 894 -60.31 30.08 -27.20
C ALA A 894 -59.46 31.21 -27.83
N THR A 895 -58.93 32.14 -27.05
CA THR A 895 -58.15 33.26 -27.59
C THR A 895 -56.80 32.84 -28.15
N GLU A 896 -56.35 33.54 -29.19
CA GLU A 896 -54.99 33.43 -29.74
C GLU A 896 -54.01 34.39 -29.05
N LYS A 897 -54.47 35.21 -28.10
CA LYS A 897 -53.60 36.11 -27.33
C LYS A 897 -52.72 35.32 -26.37
N THR A 898 -51.46 35.76 -26.24
CA THR A 898 -50.46 35.11 -25.39
C THR A 898 -50.23 35.85 -24.06
N VAL A 899 -50.65 37.11 -23.96
CA VAL A 899 -50.55 37.98 -22.78
C VAL A 899 -51.80 38.88 -22.70
N PHE A 900 -52.25 39.21 -21.49
CA PHE A 900 -53.30 40.19 -21.23
C PHE A 900 -52.72 41.51 -20.71
N THR A 901 -52.91 42.56 -21.49
CA THR A 901 -52.67 43.94 -21.05
C THR A 901 -53.70 44.36 -20.00
N LYS A 902 -53.39 45.44 -19.27
CA LYS A 902 -54.31 46.01 -18.26
C LYS A 902 -55.65 46.35 -18.90
N GLU A 903 -55.57 46.85 -20.12
CA GLU A 903 -56.68 47.28 -20.94
C GLU A 903 -57.62 46.13 -21.28
N ILE A 904 -57.08 44.99 -21.73
CA ILE A 904 -57.90 43.79 -21.99
C ILE A 904 -58.52 43.27 -20.69
N ALA A 905 -57.73 43.12 -19.63
CA ALA A 905 -58.23 42.56 -18.38
C ALA A 905 -59.36 43.42 -17.79
N GLN A 906 -59.22 44.75 -17.83
CA GLN A 906 -60.25 45.69 -17.40
C GLN A 906 -61.52 45.59 -18.25
N ASP A 907 -61.36 45.45 -19.56
CA ASP A 907 -62.49 45.36 -20.48
C ASP A 907 -63.30 44.09 -20.29
N LEU A 908 -62.64 42.94 -20.11
CA LEU A 908 -63.30 41.66 -19.83
C LEU A 908 -64.11 41.72 -18.54
N LEU A 909 -63.53 42.31 -17.49
CA LEU A 909 -64.22 42.55 -16.22
C LEU A 909 -65.43 43.47 -16.40
N THR A 910 -65.31 44.52 -17.19
CA THR A 910 -66.38 45.50 -17.40
C THR A 910 -67.52 44.91 -18.25
N ILE A 911 -67.20 44.12 -19.28
CA ILE A 911 -68.18 43.37 -20.08
C ILE A 911 -68.96 42.39 -19.17
N LYS A 912 -68.26 41.70 -18.27
CA LYS A 912 -68.90 40.80 -17.29
C LYS A 912 -69.79 41.55 -16.30
N GLN A 913 -69.31 42.64 -15.71
CA GLN A 913 -70.11 43.47 -14.80
C GLN A 913 -71.39 43.98 -15.46
N PHE A 914 -71.31 44.38 -16.73
CA PHE A 914 -72.48 44.78 -17.51
C PHE A 914 -73.49 43.64 -17.66
N HIS A 915 -73.01 42.45 -18.04
CA HIS A 915 -73.84 41.25 -18.14
C HIS A 915 -74.54 40.91 -16.81
N ASP A 916 -73.77 40.86 -15.71
CA ASP A 916 -74.27 40.47 -14.39
C ASP A 916 -75.30 41.49 -13.87
N HIS A 917 -75.05 42.79 -14.07
CA HIS A 917 -75.99 43.84 -13.66
C HIS A 917 -77.31 43.76 -14.44
N LYS A 918 -77.25 43.59 -15.76
CA LYS A 918 -78.46 43.60 -16.61
C LYS A 918 -79.32 42.36 -16.44
N THR A 919 -78.72 41.20 -16.22
CA THR A 919 -79.46 39.97 -15.90
C THR A 919 -80.11 40.07 -14.51
N ALA A 920 -79.47 40.71 -13.53
CA ALA A 920 -80.04 40.95 -12.20
C ALA A 920 -81.18 41.98 -12.17
N ASP A 921 -81.15 43.02 -13.03
CA ASP A 921 -82.20 44.04 -13.10
C ASP A 921 -83.54 43.48 -13.60
N ASN A 922 -83.53 42.38 -14.38
CA ASN A 922 -84.74 41.82 -15.01
C ASN A 922 -84.75 40.27 -14.96
N PRO A 923 -84.75 39.64 -13.76
CA PRO A 923 -84.51 38.22 -13.60
C PRO A 923 -85.64 37.31 -14.13
N HIS A 924 -86.79 37.87 -14.49
CA HIS A 924 -87.96 37.13 -14.95
C HIS A 924 -88.24 37.26 -16.45
N ASP A 925 -87.47 38.06 -17.19
CA ASP A 925 -87.62 38.22 -18.64
C ASP A 925 -86.62 37.32 -19.37
N GLN A 926 -87.02 36.06 -19.61
CA GLN A 926 -86.17 35.03 -20.21
C GLN A 926 -85.66 35.42 -21.61
N GLN A 927 -86.50 36.07 -22.42
CA GLN A 927 -86.09 36.51 -23.75
C GLN A 927 -85.04 37.63 -23.67
N PHE A 928 -85.20 38.57 -22.73
CA PHE A 928 -84.21 39.60 -22.48
C PHE A 928 -82.87 39.00 -21.99
N ILE A 929 -82.91 38.06 -21.04
CA ILE A 929 -81.71 37.37 -20.56
C ILE A 929 -81.00 36.63 -21.70
N GLU A 930 -81.72 35.95 -22.59
CA GLU A 930 -81.14 35.29 -23.77
C GLU A 930 -80.44 36.28 -24.73
N GLU A 931 -81.04 37.45 -24.97
CA GLU A 931 -80.43 38.51 -25.78
C GLU A 931 -79.13 39.03 -25.13
N ILE A 932 -79.12 39.21 -23.80
CA ILE A 932 -77.94 39.64 -23.01
C ILE A 932 -76.81 38.60 -23.10
N ASN A 933 -77.13 37.32 -22.91
CA ASN A 933 -76.15 36.24 -22.98
C ASN A 933 -75.48 36.17 -24.38
N LYS A 934 -76.27 36.26 -25.45
CA LYS A 934 -75.74 36.26 -26.83
C LYS A 934 -74.83 37.45 -27.11
N PHE A 935 -75.18 38.63 -26.61
CA PHE A 935 -74.32 39.81 -26.71
C PHE A 935 -73.02 39.62 -25.94
N TYR A 936 -73.11 39.12 -24.70
CA TYR A 936 -71.97 38.87 -23.82
C TYR A 936 -70.94 37.92 -24.46
N ASP A 937 -71.38 36.75 -24.94
CA ASP A 937 -70.51 35.77 -25.60
C ASP A 937 -69.77 36.36 -26.81
N LYS A 938 -70.51 37.09 -27.66
CA LYS A 938 -69.95 37.70 -28.87
C LYS A 938 -69.01 38.86 -28.53
N ALA A 939 -69.34 39.68 -27.55
CA ALA A 939 -68.51 40.82 -27.13
C ALA A 939 -67.15 40.35 -26.57
N LEU A 940 -67.16 39.29 -25.73
CA LEU A 940 -65.95 38.67 -25.23
C LEU A 940 -65.08 38.12 -26.37
N GLY A 941 -65.66 37.37 -27.30
CA GLY A 941 -64.95 36.81 -28.45
C GLY A 941 -64.36 37.88 -29.37
N ILE A 942 -65.06 39.01 -29.59
CA ILE A 942 -64.56 40.12 -30.39
C ILE A 942 -63.39 40.81 -29.68
N ARG A 943 -63.50 41.08 -28.36
CA ARG A 943 -62.43 41.75 -27.60
C ARG A 943 -61.14 40.93 -27.57
N LEU A 944 -61.27 39.61 -27.46
CA LEU A 944 -60.16 38.66 -27.43
C LEU A 944 -59.62 38.28 -28.81
N SER A 945 -60.15 38.86 -29.89
CA SER A 945 -59.69 38.61 -31.26
C SER A 945 -58.39 39.37 -31.60
N GLN A 946 -57.76 39.00 -32.72
CA GLN A 946 -56.58 39.71 -33.28
C GLN A 946 -56.97 40.95 -34.12
N LYS A 947 -58.23 41.37 -34.10
CA LYS A 947 -58.67 42.55 -34.86
C LYS A 947 -58.12 43.83 -34.23
N THR A 948 -57.93 44.86 -35.06
CA THR A 948 -57.54 46.20 -34.56
C THR A 948 -58.59 46.74 -33.60
N ILE A 949 -58.15 47.56 -32.62
CA ILE A 949 -59.01 48.09 -31.56
C ILE A 949 -60.28 48.79 -32.10
N LYS A 950 -60.13 49.54 -33.20
CA LYS A 950 -61.21 50.21 -33.93
C LYS A 950 -62.22 49.22 -34.54
N LYS A 951 -61.73 48.11 -35.10
CA LYS A 951 -62.59 47.04 -35.65
C LYS A 951 -63.31 46.28 -34.53
N GLN A 952 -62.62 45.96 -33.44
CA GLN A 952 -63.23 45.32 -32.27
C GLN A 952 -64.40 46.16 -31.74
N ALA A 953 -64.17 47.44 -31.49
CA ALA A 953 -65.20 48.35 -30.98
C ALA A 953 -66.40 48.52 -31.96
N THR A 954 -66.14 48.60 -33.27
CA THR A 954 -67.20 48.68 -34.28
C THR A 954 -68.06 47.41 -34.33
N GLU A 955 -67.44 46.24 -34.19
CA GLU A 955 -68.16 44.97 -34.20
C GLU A 955 -68.93 44.71 -32.91
N ILE A 956 -68.45 45.18 -31.76
CA ILE A 956 -69.20 45.11 -30.49
C ILE A 956 -70.49 45.94 -30.60
N LEU A 957 -70.43 47.16 -31.19
CA LEU A 957 -71.62 47.98 -31.47
C LEU A 957 -72.62 47.25 -32.37
N LYS A 958 -72.13 46.69 -33.48
CA LYS A 958 -72.99 45.98 -34.44
C LYS A 958 -73.63 44.74 -33.81
N THR A 959 -72.91 44.05 -32.95
CA THR A 959 -73.42 42.92 -32.17
C THR A 959 -74.58 43.36 -31.27
N ALA A 960 -74.44 44.48 -30.56
CA ALA A 960 -75.51 45.06 -29.76
C ALA A 960 -76.76 45.40 -30.59
N GLU A 961 -76.58 46.09 -31.71
CA GLU A 961 -77.70 46.46 -32.59
C GLU A 961 -78.47 45.24 -33.13
N ASN A 962 -77.77 44.12 -33.37
CA ASN A 962 -78.39 42.91 -33.93
C ASN A 962 -79.15 42.10 -32.88
N GLU A 963 -78.54 41.83 -31.71
CA GLU A 963 -79.14 40.93 -30.71
C GLU A 963 -80.36 41.55 -30.01
N PHE A 964 -80.48 42.88 -29.94
CA PHE A 964 -81.48 43.57 -29.10
C PHE A 964 -82.72 44.12 -29.85
N THR A 965 -83.29 43.46 -30.88
CA THR A 965 -84.19 44.15 -31.86
C THR A 965 -85.74 44.09 -31.78
N HIS A 966 -86.44 43.38 -30.89
CA HIS A 966 -87.93 43.37 -30.89
C HIS A 966 -88.68 43.53 -29.53
N ARG A 967 -89.14 44.76 -29.19
CA ARG A 967 -90.18 45.21 -28.20
C ARG A 967 -89.91 46.59 -27.57
N ASP A 968 -90.97 47.39 -27.36
CA ASP A 968 -90.99 48.82 -26.97
C ASP A 968 -90.34 49.24 -25.63
N LYS A 969 -89.69 48.34 -24.88
CA LYS A 969 -88.80 48.72 -23.75
C LYS A 969 -87.34 48.95 -24.18
N LYS A 970 -86.99 48.69 -25.45
CA LYS A 970 -85.63 48.65 -26.01
C LYS A 970 -84.90 49.98 -26.22
N ILE A 971 -85.57 51.15 -26.21
CA ILE A 971 -84.86 52.44 -26.40
C ILE A 971 -83.91 52.75 -25.23
N ARG A 972 -84.26 52.36 -23.99
CA ARG A 972 -83.39 52.54 -22.81
C ARG A 972 -82.20 51.58 -22.78
N PHE A 973 -82.40 50.36 -23.26
CA PHE A 973 -81.38 49.32 -23.17
C PHE A 973 -80.34 49.40 -24.29
N VAL A 974 -80.76 49.69 -25.53
CA VAL A 974 -79.84 50.05 -26.62
C VAL A 974 -79.07 51.31 -26.26
N ALA A 975 -79.67 52.28 -25.54
CA ALA A 975 -78.96 53.42 -24.99
C ALA A 975 -77.94 53.04 -23.92
N ASP A 976 -78.17 52.01 -23.09
CA ASP A 976 -77.20 51.53 -22.09
C ASP A 976 -76.01 50.78 -22.72
N VAL A 977 -76.23 49.98 -23.78
CA VAL A 977 -75.15 49.32 -24.54
C VAL A 977 -74.42 50.31 -25.44
N ILE A 978 -75.16 51.21 -26.10
CA ILE A 978 -74.56 52.35 -26.81
C ILE A 978 -73.80 53.20 -25.80
N MET A 979 -74.25 53.44 -24.57
CA MET A 979 -73.50 54.18 -23.54
C MET A 979 -72.20 53.45 -23.14
N LEU A 980 -72.28 52.13 -22.89
CA LEU A 980 -71.11 51.28 -22.62
C LEU A 980 -70.06 51.40 -23.74
N VAL A 981 -70.49 51.52 -25.01
CA VAL A 981 -69.61 51.55 -26.18
C VAL A 981 -69.36 52.97 -26.74
N SER A 982 -70.18 53.97 -26.42
CA SER A 982 -70.07 55.36 -26.93
C SER A 982 -69.07 56.19 -26.15
N ILE A 983 -68.66 55.72 -24.97
CA ILE A 983 -67.44 56.18 -24.27
C ILE A 983 -66.18 55.97 -25.15
N LEU A 984 -66.25 55.12 -26.19
CA LEU A 984 -65.12 54.87 -27.11
C LEU A 984 -65.08 55.65 -28.41
N PHE A 985 -66.17 56.30 -28.80
CA PHE A 985 -66.29 56.88 -30.14
C PHE A 985 -66.63 58.35 -30.10
N ALA A 986 -65.73 59.15 -29.52
CA ALA A 986 -65.66 60.58 -29.78
C ALA A 986 -65.38 60.80 -31.28
N GLY A 987 -66.44 60.84 -32.09
CA GLY A 987 -66.36 61.22 -33.51
C GLY A 987 -67.33 60.51 -34.46
N LEU A 988 -67.84 59.31 -34.16
CA LEU A 988 -68.76 58.62 -35.09
C LEU A 988 -70.20 59.14 -35.03
N GLY A 989 -70.61 59.78 -33.92
CA GLY A 989 -71.92 60.42 -33.78
C GLY A 989 -72.12 61.64 -34.69
N LEU A 990 -71.04 62.32 -35.09
CA LEU A 990 -71.10 63.47 -36.01
C LEU A 990 -71.27 63.04 -37.47
N PHE A 991 -70.70 61.90 -37.88
CA PHE A 991 -70.83 61.43 -39.26
C PHE A 991 -72.22 60.84 -39.57
N ILE A 992 -72.88 60.21 -38.59
CA ILE A 992 -74.25 59.72 -38.75
C ILE A 992 -75.28 60.86 -38.64
N MET A 993 -74.98 61.95 -37.91
CA MET A 993 -75.80 63.17 -37.92
C MET A 993 -75.64 64.01 -39.21
N GLY A 994 -74.42 64.15 -39.73
CA GLY A 994 -74.15 64.94 -40.95
C GLY A 994 -74.82 64.36 -42.20
N GLY A 995 -74.85 63.03 -42.34
CA GLY A 995 -75.54 62.35 -43.45
C GLY A 995 -77.07 62.44 -43.40
N ARG A 996 -77.67 62.71 -42.23
CA ARG A 996 -79.13 62.78 -42.04
C ARG A 996 -79.67 64.22 -42.01
N TYR A 997 -78.82 65.21 -41.72
CA TYR A 997 -79.16 66.65 -41.86
C TYR A 997 -79.43 67.03 -43.34
N LEU A 998 -78.74 66.39 -44.28
CA LEU A 998 -78.92 66.62 -45.72
C LEU A 998 -80.17 65.94 -46.32
N ALA A 999 -80.91 65.15 -45.54
CA ALA A 999 -82.10 64.41 -45.98
C ALA A 999 -83.42 64.88 -45.34
N GLY A 1000 -83.41 65.99 -44.59
CA GLY A 1000 -84.63 66.69 -44.16
C GLY A 1000 -85.60 65.91 -43.25
N LYS A 1001 -85.13 64.97 -42.43
CA LYS A 1001 -85.96 64.26 -41.44
C LYS A 1001 -85.59 64.62 -40.00
N HIS A 1002 -86.60 64.89 -39.18
CA HIS A 1002 -86.50 65.34 -37.79
C HIS A 1002 -85.90 64.23 -36.88
N PRO A 1003 -84.84 64.49 -36.09
CA PRO A 1003 -84.31 63.55 -35.12
C PRO A 1003 -85.18 63.58 -33.84
N LEU A 1004 -85.41 62.42 -33.25
CA LEU A 1004 -86.52 62.12 -32.33
C LEU A 1004 -86.50 62.95 -31.02
N PHE A 1005 -87.48 63.87 -30.89
CA PHE A 1005 -88.02 64.54 -29.69
C PHE A 1005 -87.13 65.51 -28.86
N SER A 1006 -87.86 66.36 -28.11
CA SER A 1006 -87.58 67.73 -27.71
C SER A 1006 -86.62 67.96 -26.53
N CYS A 1007 -85.94 69.11 -26.59
CA CYS A 1007 -85.25 69.88 -25.55
C CYS A 1007 -85.51 69.50 -24.08
N SER A 1008 -84.54 68.79 -23.48
CA SER A 1008 -83.93 69.06 -22.17
C SER A 1008 -82.87 67.99 -21.91
N ALA A 1009 -81.62 68.38 -21.63
CA ALA A 1009 -80.59 67.43 -21.20
C ALA A 1009 -81.10 66.69 -19.95
N THR A 1010 -81.07 65.36 -19.97
CA THR A 1010 -81.40 64.59 -18.77
C THR A 1010 -80.16 64.52 -17.87
N ALA A 1011 -80.35 64.48 -16.55
CA ALA A 1011 -79.27 64.40 -15.56
C ALA A 1011 -78.23 63.28 -15.82
N ARG A 1012 -78.59 62.27 -16.61
CA ARG A 1012 -77.71 61.17 -17.05
C ARG A 1012 -76.70 61.57 -18.14
N GLN A 1013 -76.99 62.59 -18.97
CA GLN A 1013 -76.07 63.08 -20.01
C GLN A 1013 -74.98 64.00 -19.43
N GLU A 1014 -75.28 64.78 -18.40
CA GLU A 1014 -74.28 65.56 -17.66
C GLU A 1014 -73.39 64.67 -16.81
N GLU A 1015 -73.96 63.63 -16.16
CA GLU A 1015 -73.18 62.66 -15.39
C GLU A 1015 -72.19 61.86 -16.25
N LEU A 1016 -72.59 61.44 -17.46
CA LEU A 1016 -71.75 60.74 -18.43
C LEU A 1016 -70.58 61.60 -18.93
N ALA A 1017 -70.83 62.91 -19.14
CA ALA A 1017 -69.83 63.83 -19.68
C ALA A 1017 -68.80 64.29 -18.65
N GLU A 1018 -69.20 64.50 -17.39
CA GLU A 1018 -68.29 65.00 -16.34
C GLU A 1018 -67.58 63.89 -15.55
N LYS A 1019 -68.18 62.71 -15.37
CA LYS A 1019 -67.63 61.68 -14.44
C LYS A 1019 -67.01 60.45 -15.12
N TRP A 1020 -67.28 60.17 -16.41
CA TRP A 1020 -66.98 58.85 -17.01
C TRP A 1020 -66.10 58.88 -18.27
N MET A 1021 -65.73 60.05 -18.81
CA MET A 1021 -64.92 60.15 -20.02
C MET A 1021 -63.47 60.61 -19.76
N SER A 1022 -62.49 59.80 -20.19
CA SER A 1022 -61.09 60.23 -20.33
C SER A 1022 -60.82 60.72 -21.77
N LYS A 1023 -59.97 61.74 -21.92
CA LYS A 1023 -59.74 62.48 -23.19
C LYS A 1023 -59.21 61.55 -24.30
N THR A 1024 -60.03 61.29 -25.31
CA THR A 1024 -59.87 60.20 -26.31
C THR A 1024 -59.46 60.68 -27.71
N ASP A 1025 -59.00 61.92 -27.86
CA ASP A 1025 -58.59 62.53 -29.14
C ASP A 1025 -57.32 61.89 -29.78
N GLN A 1026 -56.83 60.73 -29.30
CA GLN A 1026 -55.50 60.17 -29.61
C GLN A 1026 -55.49 58.74 -30.18
N LEU A 1027 -56.62 58.05 -30.36
CA LEU A 1027 -56.63 56.67 -30.90
C LEU A 1027 -56.50 56.66 -32.44
N THR A 1028 -55.30 56.37 -32.94
CA THR A 1028 -55.02 56.15 -34.38
C THR A 1028 -55.00 54.65 -34.73
N ASP A 1029 -54.98 54.31 -36.03
CA ASP A 1029 -54.75 52.92 -36.50
C ASP A 1029 -53.38 52.36 -36.07
N GLU A 1030 -52.51 53.16 -35.45
CA GLU A 1030 -51.21 52.79 -34.86
C GLU A 1030 -51.32 52.40 -33.37
N THR A 1031 -52.47 52.57 -32.72
CA THR A 1031 -52.65 52.22 -31.31
C THR A 1031 -52.74 50.70 -31.14
N VAL A 1032 -51.75 50.10 -30.48
CA VAL A 1032 -51.64 48.64 -30.35
C VAL A 1032 -52.69 48.05 -29.38
N GLU A 1033 -52.94 48.71 -28.24
CA GLU A 1033 -53.91 48.26 -27.22
C GLU A 1033 -54.43 49.45 -26.39
N ALA A 1034 -55.74 49.51 -26.12
CA ALA A 1034 -56.41 50.55 -25.30
C ALA A 1034 -57.65 49.96 -24.61
N CYS A 1035 -58.06 50.50 -23.45
CA CYS A 1035 -59.33 50.11 -22.79
C CYS A 1035 -60.50 50.48 -23.70
N LEU A 1036 -61.37 49.51 -23.95
CA LEU A 1036 -62.66 49.67 -24.60
C LEU A 1036 -63.76 50.12 -23.62
N PHE A 1037 -63.56 49.97 -22.31
CA PHE A 1037 -64.57 50.31 -21.33
C PHE A 1037 -63.95 51.03 -20.13
N THR A 1038 -64.70 51.94 -19.51
CA THR A 1038 -64.34 52.59 -18.24
C THR A 1038 -65.22 52.06 -17.12
N GLU A 1039 -64.66 51.85 -15.92
CA GLU A 1039 -65.45 51.39 -14.76
C GLU A 1039 -66.60 52.34 -14.45
N PRO A 1040 -67.80 51.80 -14.13
CA PRO A 1040 -68.82 52.57 -13.46
C PRO A 1040 -68.36 53.07 -12.08
N PRO A 1041 -68.66 54.32 -11.68
CA PRO A 1041 -68.54 54.75 -10.30
C PRO A 1041 -69.48 53.89 -9.45
N ALA A 1042 -68.98 53.49 -8.28
CA ALA A 1042 -69.75 52.74 -7.30
C ALA A 1042 -71.03 53.53 -6.92
N ILE A 1043 -72.19 52.96 -7.19
CA ILE A 1043 -73.46 53.49 -6.72
C ILE A 1043 -73.56 53.10 -5.23
N PRO A 1044 -73.73 54.05 -4.29
CA PRO A 1044 -73.89 53.71 -2.88
C PRO A 1044 -75.14 52.87 -2.68
N VAL A 1045 -74.96 51.67 -2.13
CA VAL A 1045 -76.05 50.81 -1.69
C VAL A 1045 -76.70 51.46 -0.48
N ASN A 1046 -77.99 51.75 -0.57
CA ASN A 1046 -78.88 51.97 0.57
C ASN A 1046 -79.92 50.85 0.59
#